data_AF-A0A505H1R7-F1
#
_entry.id   AF-A0A505H1R7-F1
#
_cell.length_a   1.000
_cell.length_b   1.000
_cell.length_c   1.000
_cell.angle_alpha   90.00
_cell.angle_beta   90.00
_cell.angle_gamma   90.00
#
_symmetry.space_group_name_H-M   'P 1'
#
loop_
_entity.id
_entity.type
_entity.pdbx_description
1 polymer ?
#
loop_
_entity_poly.entity_id
_entity_poly.type
_entity_poly.pdbx_seq_one_letter_code
_entity_poly.pdbx_strand_id
1 'polypeptide(L)'
;MSLSRTAPIAADRPFTRDRVLDLVRFGCLLVVVVLHTMMSGVELGTDGAIVPTVALSGTTGFALASWAFQIMPLFFAIGGFAALQQWRRTIAGGGTGADYLRVRVRRLVAPVTVLVLGAGTGLALASESGVPRGLLAEASLRIGQPLWFLAVYVGLTALVPFMAQFHERAPRRTLVVLAGAVAMVDGLVRVTGLTGLGYLNLLVVWPLIQQLGFVYDDLRRRTVAPTGLAAVAAMALGALVLLVSAGVYSPNMLVNLNPPTGALVLLGLVQLCLLRLVHDSFAAALDRGPGWERVIAWGNANGMHVYLWHMSVIIALIGIQGAAAGALAGTGTGVGTWLSGVVVPTVESPWWWLTRLPWVVLVGGLAAVVAAGMAKVDVPAPARLDSLGRGLESVLGLRLSERVRAASAVGCAMAGIGIALLVGLAPFVWTLLAAGLLFAGLVLAAGLRRPAADVASEPDLAPGPDLVPAAENSPRPRTSVFDEPGERLGDGAPALEEAELLMRGTLLRIGMADDRAVVGAGLPVAEDDLRGHRNGGGQCGMPRAVDGVGEDEPCVLLDAEEDGVDVRDECLAVLAHAGDERAAGTQVEGVDAQDERLGNPPLDQLGRIRPRLPDRFAGRADDAFDEQVPVGVDVAAGFAGGVGAEGHGVS
;
A
#
# COMPACT_ATOMS: atom_id res chain seq x y z
N MET A 1 -18.50 43.43 31.09
CA MET A 1 -17.44 42.58 30.51
C MET A 1 -16.61 42.02 31.64
N SER A 2 -16.29 40.72 31.61
CA SER A 2 -15.24 40.10 32.42
C SER A 2 -14.69 38.92 31.62
N LEU A 3 -13.38 38.81 31.51
CA LEU A 3 -12.73 37.74 30.75
C LEU A 3 -12.57 36.52 31.64
N SER A 4 -13.50 35.57 31.52
CA SER A 4 -13.40 34.26 32.17
C SER A 4 -12.07 33.60 31.78
N ARG A 5 -11.18 33.41 32.77
CA ARG A 5 -9.93 32.67 32.57
C ARG A 5 -10.26 31.31 31.96
N THR A 6 -9.64 31.00 30.81
CA THR A 6 -9.57 29.62 30.32
C THR A 6 -8.94 28.77 31.42
N ALA A 7 -9.67 27.78 31.93
CA ALA A 7 -9.12 26.81 32.85
C ALA A 7 -7.89 26.13 32.21
N PRO A 8 -6.85 25.80 32.99
CA PRO A 8 -5.73 25.02 32.45
C PRO A 8 -6.27 23.72 31.87
N ILE A 9 -5.75 23.34 30.70
CA ILE A 9 -6.04 22.02 30.12
C ILE A 9 -5.61 20.99 31.16
N ALA A 10 -6.54 20.13 31.58
CA ALA A 10 -6.29 19.18 32.66
C ALA A 10 -5.08 18.30 32.33
N ALA A 11 -4.28 18.00 33.36
CA ALA A 11 -3.02 17.27 33.23
C ALA A 11 -3.20 15.96 32.44
N ASP A 12 -2.15 15.62 31.68
CA ASP A 12 -2.21 14.59 30.65
C ASP A 12 -2.68 13.24 31.21
N ARG A 13 -3.71 12.65 30.60
CA ARG A 13 -4.06 11.26 30.92
C ARG A 13 -2.94 10.41 30.30
N PRO A 14 -2.30 9.48 31.04
CA PRO A 14 -1.31 8.59 30.45
C PRO A 14 -1.90 7.93 29.21
N PHE A 15 -1.11 7.86 28.12
CA PHE A 15 -1.56 7.47 26.78
C PHE A 15 -1.99 5.99 26.68
N THR A 16 -3.10 5.64 27.35
CA THR A 16 -3.64 4.29 27.41
C THR A 16 -4.01 3.78 26.02
N ARG A 17 -3.65 2.51 25.80
CA ARG A 17 -3.82 1.82 24.52
C ARG A 17 -5.29 1.44 24.32
N ASP A 18 -5.88 1.92 23.22
CA ASP A 18 -7.30 1.70 22.92
C ASP A 18 -7.52 0.31 22.29
N ARG A 19 -8.00 -0.62 23.12
CA ARG A 19 -8.29 -2.02 22.78
C ARG A 19 -9.24 -2.15 21.58
N VAL A 20 -10.20 -1.24 21.42
CA VAL A 20 -11.16 -1.25 20.31
C VAL A 20 -10.48 -0.85 19.01
N LEU A 21 -9.62 0.17 19.04
CA LEU A 21 -8.87 0.57 17.84
C LEU A 21 -7.81 -0.44 17.43
N ASP A 22 -7.20 -1.15 18.39
CA ASP A 22 -6.36 -2.33 18.11
C ASP A 22 -7.17 -3.48 17.47
N LEU A 23 -8.37 -3.78 17.98
CA LEU A 23 -9.27 -4.78 17.41
C LEU A 23 -9.68 -4.40 15.97
N VAL A 24 -10.18 -3.18 15.76
CA VAL A 24 -10.66 -2.75 14.44
C VAL A 24 -9.52 -2.69 13.44
N ARG A 25 -8.32 -2.24 13.85
CA ARG A 25 -7.14 -2.26 12.97
C ARG A 25 -6.72 -3.67 12.57
N PHE A 26 -6.81 -4.64 13.48
CA PHE A 26 -6.60 -6.06 13.15
C PHE A 26 -7.71 -6.60 12.23
N GLY A 27 -8.98 -6.29 12.52
CA GLY A 27 -10.13 -6.67 11.70
C GLY A 27 -10.08 -6.11 10.28
N CYS A 28 -9.61 -4.87 10.08
CA CYS A 28 -9.39 -4.30 8.76
C CYS A 28 -8.39 -5.12 7.94
N LEU A 29 -7.26 -5.53 8.55
CA LEU A 29 -6.25 -6.36 7.87
C LEU A 29 -6.80 -7.76 7.57
N LEU A 30 -7.58 -8.35 8.49
CA LEU A 30 -8.24 -9.63 8.26
C LEU A 30 -9.23 -9.55 7.08
N VAL A 31 -10.07 -8.51 7.02
CA VAL A 31 -11.01 -8.29 5.90
C VAL A 31 -10.27 -8.16 4.57
N VAL A 32 -9.15 -7.42 4.51
CA VAL A 32 -8.34 -7.30 3.28
C VAL A 32 -7.73 -8.65 2.87
N VAL A 33 -7.19 -9.43 3.81
CA VAL A 33 -6.63 -10.76 3.52
C VAL A 33 -7.74 -11.71 3.02
N VAL A 34 -8.90 -11.75 3.68
CA VAL A 34 -10.05 -12.57 3.25
C VAL A 34 -10.53 -12.14 1.86
N LEU A 35 -10.68 -10.84 1.61
CA LEU A 35 -11.14 -10.31 0.33
C LEU A 35 -10.18 -10.68 -0.81
N HIS A 36 -8.88 -10.46 -0.65
CA HIS A 36 -7.88 -10.88 -1.65
C HIS A 36 -7.86 -12.40 -1.85
N THR A 37 -8.04 -13.19 -0.78
CA THR A 37 -8.09 -14.66 -0.84
C THR A 37 -9.32 -15.18 -1.61
N MET A 38 -10.46 -14.50 -1.48
CA MET A 38 -11.71 -14.83 -2.17
C MET A 38 -11.73 -14.32 -3.62
N MET A 39 -11.15 -13.15 -3.87
CA MET A 39 -11.03 -12.56 -5.22
C MET A 39 -10.00 -13.28 -6.08
N SER A 40 -8.93 -13.82 -5.49
CA SER A 40 -7.92 -14.57 -6.24
C SER A 40 -8.48 -15.93 -6.67
N GLY A 41 -8.62 -16.09 -7.98
CA GLY A 41 -9.06 -17.32 -8.63
C GLY A 41 -8.02 -17.84 -9.61
N VAL A 42 -8.26 -19.06 -10.06
CA VAL A 42 -7.57 -19.67 -11.18
C VAL A 42 -8.55 -20.60 -11.86
N GLU A 43 -8.52 -20.62 -13.18
CA GLU A 43 -9.36 -21.45 -14.04
C GLU A 43 -8.45 -22.22 -15.00
N LEU A 44 -8.92 -23.37 -15.49
CA LEU A 44 -8.27 -24.06 -16.60
C LEU A 44 -8.85 -23.53 -17.91
N GLY A 45 -7.98 -23.09 -18.81
CA GLY A 45 -8.32 -22.81 -20.20
C GLY A 45 -8.78 -24.07 -20.94
N THR A 46 -9.42 -23.89 -22.09
CA THR A 46 -9.89 -24.99 -22.96
C THR A 46 -8.76 -25.84 -23.55
N ASP A 47 -7.54 -25.32 -23.52
CA ASP A 47 -6.25 -25.95 -23.85
C ASP A 47 -5.57 -26.62 -22.64
N GLY A 48 -6.14 -26.50 -21.44
CA GLY A 48 -5.53 -26.93 -20.17
C GLY A 48 -4.54 -25.92 -19.58
N ALA A 49 -4.38 -24.72 -20.14
CA ALA A 49 -3.53 -23.69 -19.57
C ALA A 49 -4.08 -23.15 -18.24
N ILE A 50 -3.19 -22.67 -17.38
CA ILE A 50 -3.52 -22.08 -16.08
C ILE A 50 -3.84 -20.59 -16.30
N VAL A 51 -5.10 -20.19 -16.12
CA VAL A 51 -5.56 -18.80 -16.30
C VAL A 51 -5.86 -18.17 -14.94
N PRO A 52 -5.08 -17.18 -14.45
CA PRO A 52 -5.40 -16.44 -13.23
C PRO A 52 -6.63 -15.54 -13.41
N THR A 53 -7.61 -15.62 -12.51
CA THR A 53 -8.88 -14.87 -12.63
C THR A 53 -9.27 -14.10 -11.37
N VAL A 54 -10.09 -13.05 -11.54
CA VAL A 54 -10.63 -12.25 -10.43
C VAL A 54 -12.04 -12.74 -10.11
N ALA A 55 -12.10 -13.85 -9.37
CA ALA A 55 -13.27 -14.70 -9.15
C ALA A 55 -14.45 -14.09 -8.33
N LEU A 56 -14.54 -12.76 -8.27
CA LEU A 56 -15.60 -12.02 -7.58
C LEU A 56 -16.09 -10.77 -8.35
N SER A 57 -15.35 -10.24 -9.33
CA SER A 57 -15.67 -8.92 -9.90
C SER A 57 -16.93 -8.87 -10.76
N GLY A 58 -17.35 -10.02 -11.32
CA GLY A 58 -18.60 -10.17 -12.08
C GLY A 58 -19.77 -10.72 -11.27
N THR A 59 -19.56 -11.16 -10.02
CA THR A 59 -20.58 -11.96 -9.31
C THR A 59 -21.78 -11.11 -8.88
N THR A 60 -22.97 -11.68 -9.01
CA THR A 60 -24.21 -10.99 -8.66
C THR A 60 -24.20 -10.59 -7.18
N GLY A 61 -24.27 -9.28 -6.91
CA GLY A 61 -24.25 -8.72 -5.56
C GLY A 61 -22.88 -8.29 -5.03
N PHE A 62 -21.75 -8.56 -5.71
CA PHE A 62 -20.43 -8.08 -5.26
C PHE A 62 -20.38 -6.56 -5.14
N ALA A 63 -21.05 -5.83 -6.04
CA ALA A 63 -21.18 -4.38 -5.96
C ALA A 63 -21.75 -3.93 -4.60
N LEU A 64 -22.83 -4.57 -4.11
CA LEU A 64 -23.40 -4.26 -2.78
C LEU A 64 -22.49 -4.72 -1.65
N ALA A 65 -21.93 -5.93 -1.73
CA ALA A 65 -21.01 -6.46 -0.73
C ALA A 65 -19.77 -5.56 -0.54
N SER A 66 -19.29 -4.91 -1.61
CA SER A 66 -18.17 -3.97 -1.55
C SER A 66 -18.41 -2.78 -0.61
N TRP A 67 -19.65 -2.35 -0.37
CA TRP A 67 -19.93 -1.26 0.58
C TRP A 67 -19.61 -1.64 2.03
N ALA A 68 -19.76 -2.92 2.37
CA ALA A 68 -19.39 -3.45 3.68
C ALA A 68 -17.89 -3.81 3.76
N PHE A 69 -17.34 -4.44 2.72
CA PHE A 69 -15.97 -4.97 2.74
C PHE A 69 -14.88 -3.97 2.30
N GLN A 70 -15.24 -2.82 1.71
CA GLN A 70 -14.29 -1.76 1.35
C GLN A 70 -13.81 -1.00 2.60
N ILE A 71 -12.98 -1.66 3.40
CA ILE A 71 -12.53 -1.24 4.73
C ILE A 71 -11.34 -0.26 4.70
N MET A 72 -10.81 0.01 3.50
CA MET A 72 -9.65 0.87 3.27
C MET A 72 -9.80 2.29 3.85
N PRO A 73 -10.95 2.99 3.73
CA PRO A 73 -11.12 4.30 4.34
C PRO A 73 -11.04 4.25 5.87
N LEU A 74 -11.70 3.28 6.51
CA LEU A 74 -11.62 3.07 7.95
C LEU A 74 -10.19 2.77 8.41
N PHE A 75 -9.45 1.92 7.69
CA PHE A 75 -8.05 1.65 8.03
C PHE A 75 -7.21 2.93 7.97
N PHE A 76 -7.32 3.73 6.90
CA PHE A 76 -6.53 4.94 6.75
C PHE A 76 -6.89 6.00 7.80
N ALA A 77 -8.16 6.12 8.19
CA ALA A 77 -8.57 7.03 9.25
C ALA A 77 -8.08 6.60 10.64
N ILE A 78 -8.19 5.32 11.01
CA ILE A 78 -7.60 4.80 12.27
C ILE A 78 -6.07 4.87 12.21
N GLY A 79 -5.49 4.69 11.03
CA GLY A 79 -4.09 4.96 10.74
C GLY A 79 -3.70 6.40 11.03
N GLY A 80 -4.52 7.37 10.62
CA GLY A 80 -4.40 8.79 10.93
C GLY A 80 -4.48 9.07 12.44
N PHE A 81 -5.52 8.59 13.11
CA PHE A 81 -5.66 8.66 14.57
C PHE A 81 -4.39 8.19 15.30
N ALA A 82 -3.92 6.99 14.97
CA ALA A 82 -2.75 6.39 15.60
C ALA A 82 -1.45 7.13 15.27
N ALA A 83 -1.36 7.72 14.07
CA ALA A 83 -0.21 8.48 13.62
C ALA A 83 -0.14 9.87 14.28
N LEU A 84 -1.29 10.54 14.51
CA LEU A 84 -1.41 11.80 15.26
C LEU A 84 -1.06 11.60 16.74
N GLN A 85 -1.60 10.55 17.37
CA GLN A 85 -1.30 10.26 18.77
C GLN A 85 0.18 9.88 18.96
N GLN A 86 0.80 9.19 17.99
CA GLN A 86 2.24 8.98 18.02
C GLN A 86 3.04 10.27 17.79
N TRP A 87 2.57 11.17 16.92
CA TRP A 87 3.20 12.47 16.66
C TRP A 87 3.22 13.33 17.92
N ARG A 88 2.09 13.45 18.62
CA ARG A 88 2.00 14.20 19.88
C ARG A 88 2.89 13.63 20.97
N ARG A 89 2.97 12.30 21.13
CA ARG A 89 3.94 11.67 22.05
C ARG A 89 5.38 12.02 21.70
N THR A 90 5.74 12.04 20.40
CA THR A 90 7.10 12.41 19.97
C THR A 90 7.41 13.86 20.35
N ILE A 91 6.51 14.81 20.10
CA ILE A 91 6.68 16.23 20.49
C ILE A 91 6.68 16.42 22.01
N ALA A 92 5.78 15.76 22.75
CA ALA A 92 5.72 15.84 24.21
C ALA A 92 6.99 15.29 24.88
N GLY A 93 7.64 14.28 24.28
CA GLY A 93 8.95 13.78 24.68
C GLY A 93 10.14 14.58 24.13
N GLY A 94 9.95 15.83 23.67
CA GLY A 94 11.01 16.70 23.14
C GLY A 94 11.61 16.27 21.80
N GLY A 95 11.04 15.28 21.13
CA GLY A 95 11.51 14.76 19.84
C GLY A 95 11.06 15.59 18.64
N THR A 96 11.68 15.33 17.49
CA THR A 96 11.50 16.12 16.27
C THR A 96 10.64 15.43 15.19
N GLY A 97 10.35 16.15 14.09
CA GLY A 97 9.86 15.56 12.85
C GLY A 97 10.78 14.49 12.26
N ALA A 98 12.10 14.65 12.42
CA ALA A 98 13.10 13.70 11.97
C ALA A 98 13.07 12.40 12.81
N ASP A 99 12.93 12.51 14.13
CA ASP A 99 12.77 11.36 15.03
C ASP A 99 11.49 10.57 14.76
N TYR A 100 10.38 11.28 14.57
CA TYR A 100 9.11 10.67 14.18
C TYR A 100 9.28 9.86 12.88
N LEU A 101 9.88 10.49 11.86
CA LEU A 101 10.05 9.88 10.54
C LEU A 101 11.02 8.69 10.57
N ARG A 102 12.18 8.82 11.23
CA ARG A 102 13.18 7.75 11.46
C ARG A 102 12.52 6.45 11.92
N VAL A 103 11.77 6.51 13.02
CA VAL A 103 11.14 5.33 13.64
C VAL A 103 10.07 4.74 12.72
N ARG A 104 9.28 5.61 12.07
CA ARG A 104 8.16 5.19 11.21
C ARG A 104 8.62 4.61 9.88
N VAL A 105 9.56 5.24 9.19
CA VAL A 105 10.16 4.73 7.95
C VAL A 105 10.84 3.40 8.20
N ARG A 106 11.67 3.26 9.25
CA ARG A 106 12.26 1.96 9.61
C ARG A 106 11.19 0.88 9.80
N ARG A 107 10.13 1.14 10.58
CA ARG A 107 9.08 0.16 10.88
C ARG A 107 8.26 -0.27 9.65
N LEU A 108 8.11 0.60 8.64
CA LEU A 108 7.33 0.31 7.43
C LEU A 108 8.18 -0.30 6.31
N VAL A 109 9.38 0.25 6.07
CA VAL A 109 10.24 -0.14 4.94
C VAL A 109 11.02 -1.43 5.21
N ALA A 110 11.39 -1.70 6.47
CA ALA A 110 12.17 -2.90 6.81
C ALA A 110 11.41 -4.21 6.46
N PRO A 111 10.15 -4.42 6.87
CA PRO A 111 9.37 -5.60 6.45
C PRO A 111 9.17 -5.71 4.93
N VAL A 112 9.00 -4.59 4.22
CA VAL A 112 8.86 -4.57 2.75
C VAL A 112 10.15 -5.00 2.07
N THR A 113 11.31 -4.58 2.58
CA THR A 113 12.61 -4.98 2.02
C THR A 113 12.78 -6.50 2.10
N VAL A 114 12.34 -7.12 3.20
CA VAL A 114 12.35 -8.58 3.39
C VAL A 114 11.35 -9.28 2.45
N LEU A 115 10.15 -8.71 2.25
CA LEU A 115 9.18 -9.23 1.27
C LEU A 115 9.74 -9.18 -0.16
N VAL A 116 10.21 -8.01 -0.62
CA VAL A 116 10.69 -7.78 -2.00
C VAL A 116 11.83 -8.73 -2.35
N LEU A 117 12.80 -8.89 -1.44
CA LEU A 117 13.91 -9.84 -1.60
C LEU A 117 13.41 -11.29 -1.60
N GLY A 118 12.58 -11.70 -0.62
CA GLY A 118 12.15 -13.09 -0.49
C GLY A 118 11.19 -13.54 -1.60
N ALA A 119 10.19 -12.73 -1.94
CA ALA A 119 9.26 -13.02 -3.04
C ALA A 119 9.95 -12.97 -4.40
N GLY A 120 10.85 -12.01 -4.63
CA GLY A 120 11.67 -11.95 -5.84
C GLY A 120 12.60 -13.16 -5.99
N THR A 121 13.21 -13.62 -4.88
CA THR A 121 14.02 -14.85 -4.86
C THR A 121 13.15 -16.07 -5.16
N GLY A 122 11.94 -16.15 -4.60
CA GLY A 122 10.98 -17.22 -4.90
C GLY A 122 10.58 -17.26 -6.39
N LEU A 123 10.33 -16.09 -7.00
CA LEU A 123 10.03 -15.97 -8.43
C LEU A 123 11.24 -16.34 -9.31
N ALA A 124 12.46 -15.99 -8.90
CA ALA A 124 13.69 -16.42 -9.58
C ALA A 124 13.86 -17.94 -9.53
N LEU A 125 13.72 -18.57 -8.36
CA LEU A 125 13.77 -20.03 -8.21
C LEU A 125 12.65 -20.74 -9.00
N ALA A 126 11.47 -20.13 -9.11
CA ALA A 126 10.40 -20.65 -9.97
C ALA A 126 10.73 -20.53 -11.48
N SER A 127 11.47 -19.50 -11.89
CA SER A 127 12.00 -19.37 -13.25
C SER A 127 13.00 -20.50 -13.58
N GLU A 128 13.95 -20.77 -12.68
CA GLU A 128 14.89 -21.90 -12.83
C GLU A 128 14.18 -23.27 -12.78
N SER A 129 13.01 -23.33 -12.14
CA SER A 129 12.14 -24.52 -12.11
C SER A 129 11.27 -24.69 -13.38
N GLY A 130 11.46 -23.83 -14.40
CA GLY A 130 10.76 -23.94 -15.69
C GLY A 130 9.33 -23.37 -15.73
N VAL A 131 8.91 -22.59 -14.74
CA VAL A 131 7.57 -21.98 -14.73
C VAL A 131 7.43 -20.98 -15.89
N PRO A 132 6.33 -21.01 -16.68
CA PRO A 132 6.13 -20.10 -17.81
C PRO A 132 6.27 -18.61 -17.47
N ARG A 133 7.02 -17.87 -18.29
CA ARG A 133 7.33 -16.44 -18.07
C ARG A 133 6.09 -15.56 -17.88
N GLY A 134 4.99 -15.85 -18.59
CA GLY A 134 3.72 -15.13 -18.41
C GLY A 134 3.11 -15.31 -17.02
N LEU A 135 3.13 -16.53 -16.48
CA LEU A 135 2.68 -16.80 -15.12
C LEU A 135 3.60 -16.15 -14.07
N LEU A 136 4.91 -16.09 -14.32
CA LEU A 136 5.86 -15.39 -13.45
C LEU A 136 5.67 -13.87 -13.48
N ALA A 137 5.35 -13.28 -14.64
CA ALA A 137 5.03 -11.86 -14.77
C ALA A 137 3.72 -11.50 -14.05
N GLU A 138 2.67 -12.30 -14.24
CA GLU A 138 1.39 -12.11 -13.55
C GLU A 138 1.53 -12.33 -12.03
N ALA A 139 2.23 -13.38 -11.60
CA ALA A 139 2.57 -13.59 -10.18
C ALA A 139 3.35 -12.41 -9.58
N SER A 140 4.36 -11.91 -10.31
CA SER A 140 5.15 -10.73 -9.96
C SER A 140 4.27 -9.49 -9.74
N LEU A 141 3.38 -9.18 -10.69
CA LEU A 141 2.46 -8.05 -10.60
C LEU A 141 1.44 -8.23 -9.45
N ARG A 142 0.88 -9.42 -9.26
CA ARG A 142 -0.12 -9.68 -8.20
C ARG A 142 0.47 -9.69 -6.79
N ILE A 143 1.75 -10.03 -6.60
CA ILE A 143 2.47 -9.79 -5.33
C ILE A 143 2.73 -8.27 -5.15
N GLY A 144 3.08 -7.57 -6.22
CA GLY A 144 3.32 -6.12 -6.21
C GLY A 144 2.09 -5.28 -5.89
N GLN A 145 0.90 -5.67 -6.40
CA GLN A 145 -0.31 -4.83 -6.37
C GLN A 145 -0.68 -4.27 -4.99
N PRO A 146 -0.77 -5.05 -3.88
CA PRO A 146 -1.11 -4.48 -2.58
C PRO A 146 -0.16 -3.38 -2.10
N LEU A 147 1.10 -3.36 -2.55
CA LEU A 147 2.11 -2.43 -2.05
C LEU A 147 1.80 -0.96 -2.35
N TRP A 148 0.89 -0.64 -3.29
CA TRP A 148 0.41 0.75 -3.51
C TRP A 148 -0.12 1.38 -2.22
N PHE A 149 -0.86 0.61 -1.42
CA PHE A 149 -1.43 1.06 -0.15
C PHE A 149 -0.32 1.43 0.83
N LEU A 150 0.79 0.71 0.81
CA LEU A 150 1.91 0.94 1.71
C LEU A 150 2.78 2.11 1.25
N ALA A 151 2.91 2.36 -0.05
CA ALA A 151 3.47 3.63 -0.57
C ALA A 151 2.64 4.83 -0.10
N VAL A 152 1.31 4.76 -0.24
CA VAL A 152 0.39 5.79 0.27
C VAL A 152 0.52 5.93 1.80
N TYR A 153 0.57 4.82 2.56
CA TYR A 153 0.67 4.86 4.02
C TYR A 153 2.02 5.42 4.51
N VAL A 154 3.12 5.20 3.78
CA VAL A 154 4.42 5.84 4.01
C VAL A 154 4.32 7.36 3.73
N GLY A 155 3.78 7.76 2.59
CA GLY A 155 3.59 9.17 2.23
C GLY A 155 2.71 9.93 3.23
N LEU A 156 1.54 9.38 3.57
CA LEU A 156 0.65 9.91 4.61
C LEU A 156 1.35 10.03 5.96
N THR A 157 2.14 9.02 6.34
CA THR A 157 2.90 9.04 7.60
C THR A 157 3.94 10.17 7.60
N ALA A 158 4.66 10.37 6.49
CA ALA A 158 5.59 11.50 6.34
C ALA A 158 4.90 12.88 6.37
N LEU A 159 3.63 12.94 5.96
CA LEU A 159 2.83 14.17 5.92
C LEU A 159 2.25 14.58 7.28
N VAL A 160 2.23 13.69 8.29
CA VAL A 160 1.62 13.93 9.62
C VAL A 160 2.11 15.22 10.31
N PRO A 161 3.41 15.57 10.35
CA PRO A 161 3.87 16.79 11.02
C PRO A 161 3.28 18.09 10.44
N PHE A 162 2.91 18.08 9.16
CA PHE A 162 2.23 19.20 8.48
C PHE A 162 0.71 19.11 8.67
N MET A 163 0.14 17.92 8.50
CA MET A 163 -1.31 17.71 8.60
C MET A 163 -1.84 17.91 10.03
N ALA A 164 -1.09 17.52 11.06
CA ALA A 164 -1.39 17.82 12.46
C ALA A 164 -1.39 19.34 12.71
N GLN A 165 -0.40 20.07 12.18
CA GLN A 165 -0.35 21.53 12.27
C GLN A 165 -1.53 22.23 11.58
N PHE A 166 -1.98 21.74 10.42
CA PHE A 166 -3.18 22.27 9.76
C PHE A 166 -4.47 21.93 10.53
N HIS A 167 -4.54 20.75 11.14
CA HIS A 167 -5.67 20.34 12.00
C HIS A 167 -5.74 21.17 13.28
N GLU A 168 -4.62 21.41 13.94
CA GLU A 168 -4.58 22.14 15.22
C GLU A 168 -4.80 23.65 15.04
N ARG A 169 -4.46 24.22 13.88
CA ARG A 169 -4.72 25.64 13.56
C ARG A 169 -6.12 25.92 13.00
N ALA A 170 -6.64 25.07 12.12
CA ALA A 170 -7.88 25.38 11.39
C ALA A 170 -8.58 24.10 10.85
N PRO A 171 -9.04 23.17 11.71
CA PRO A 171 -9.43 21.82 11.29
C PRO A 171 -10.58 21.82 10.27
N ARG A 172 -11.59 22.67 10.48
CA ARG A 172 -12.70 22.86 9.53
C ARG A 172 -12.23 23.36 8.15
N ARG A 173 -11.26 24.28 8.11
CA ARG A 173 -10.72 24.81 6.84
C ARG A 173 -9.92 23.73 6.11
N THR A 174 -9.12 22.96 6.83
CA THR A 174 -8.31 21.85 6.28
C THR A 174 -9.22 20.79 5.62
N LEU A 175 -10.30 20.39 6.31
CA LEU A 175 -11.29 19.46 5.76
C LEU A 175 -12.00 20.03 4.52
N VAL A 176 -12.45 21.29 4.55
CA VAL A 176 -13.15 21.93 3.42
C VAL A 176 -12.24 22.11 2.20
N VAL A 177 -10.98 22.50 2.40
CA VAL A 177 -10.00 22.64 1.29
C VAL A 177 -9.70 21.29 0.66
N LEU A 178 -9.48 20.25 1.45
CA LEU A 178 -9.24 18.91 0.93
C LEU A 178 -10.48 18.31 0.24
N ALA A 179 -11.67 18.49 0.80
CA ALA A 179 -12.93 18.03 0.19
C ALA A 179 -13.21 18.78 -1.13
N GLY A 180 -12.95 20.09 -1.18
CA GLY A 180 -13.01 20.88 -2.40
C GLY A 180 -12.01 20.42 -3.46
N ALA A 181 -10.79 20.03 -3.06
CA ALA A 181 -9.79 19.49 -3.99
C ALA A 181 -10.20 18.12 -4.57
N VAL A 182 -10.79 17.22 -3.75
CA VAL A 182 -11.35 15.94 -4.23
C VAL A 182 -12.48 16.20 -5.24
N ALA A 183 -13.45 17.05 -4.88
CA ALA A 183 -14.57 17.39 -5.76
C ALA A 183 -14.11 18.07 -7.08
N MET A 184 -13.02 18.85 -7.02
CA MET A 184 -12.40 19.46 -8.19
C MET A 184 -11.75 18.41 -9.12
N VAL A 185 -11.04 17.41 -8.56
CA VAL A 185 -10.44 16.32 -9.35
C VAL A 185 -11.53 15.41 -9.96
N ASP A 186 -12.49 14.97 -9.16
CA ASP A 186 -13.61 14.14 -9.62
C ASP A 186 -14.43 14.86 -10.70
N GLY A 187 -14.69 16.17 -10.52
CA GLY A 187 -15.34 17.02 -11.51
C GLY A 187 -14.51 17.20 -12.78
N LEU A 188 -13.20 17.40 -12.67
CA LEU A 188 -12.30 17.57 -13.82
C LEU A 188 -12.20 16.28 -14.66
N VAL A 189 -12.11 15.11 -14.01
CA VAL A 189 -12.18 13.81 -14.69
C VAL A 189 -13.51 13.66 -15.43
N ARG A 190 -14.64 13.98 -14.79
CA ARG A 190 -15.98 13.86 -15.40
C ARG A 190 -16.20 14.82 -16.58
N VAL A 191 -15.64 16.03 -16.52
CA VAL A 191 -15.80 17.05 -17.59
C VAL A 191 -14.85 16.81 -18.76
N THR A 192 -13.65 16.28 -18.53
CA THR A 192 -12.64 16.05 -19.58
C THR A 192 -12.65 14.64 -20.17
N GLY A 193 -13.21 13.66 -19.46
CA GLY A 193 -13.09 12.23 -19.77
C GLY A 193 -11.70 11.63 -19.46
N LEU A 194 -10.73 12.45 -19.02
CA LEU A 194 -9.35 12.02 -18.79
C LEU A 194 -9.21 11.30 -17.44
N THR A 195 -9.54 10.01 -17.43
CA THR A 195 -9.47 9.11 -16.26
C THR A 195 -8.13 9.17 -15.52
N GLY A 196 -7.02 9.35 -16.23
CA GLY A 196 -5.68 9.50 -15.66
C GLY A 196 -5.53 10.69 -14.70
N LEU A 197 -6.32 11.75 -14.83
CA LEU A 197 -6.33 12.87 -13.86
C LEU A 197 -6.84 12.44 -12.48
N GLY A 198 -7.62 11.35 -12.40
CA GLY A 198 -8.10 10.79 -11.14
C GLY A 198 -6.97 10.33 -10.21
N TYR A 199 -5.78 10.00 -10.74
CA TYR A 199 -4.63 9.65 -9.89
C TYR A 199 -4.17 10.80 -8.98
N LEU A 200 -4.53 12.06 -9.28
CA LEU A 200 -4.33 13.19 -8.37
C LEU A 200 -5.07 13.00 -7.03
N ASN A 201 -6.16 12.23 -6.98
CA ASN A 201 -6.86 11.93 -5.73
C ASN A 201 -6.03 11.09 -4.74
N LEU A 202 -4.97 10.39 -5.19
CA LEU A 202 -4.00 9.76 -4.28
C LEU A 202 -3.37 10.79 -3.32
N LEU A 203 -3.30 12.05 -3.75
CA LEU A 203 -2.72 13.17 -3.00
C LEU A 203 -3.75 13.95 -2.14
N VAL A 204 -5.07 13.72 -2.29
CA VAL A 204 -6.11 14.49 -1.57
C VAL A 204 -7.20 13.66 -0.88
N VAL A 205 -7.66 12.54 -1.46
CA VAL A 205 -8.63 11.63 -0.80
C VAL A 205 -8.01 11.02 0.45
N TRP A 206 -6.79 10.50 0.37
CA TRP A 206 -6.15 9.83 1.50
C TRP A 206 -5.75 10.79 2.64
N PRO A 207 -5.21 12.00 2.39
CA PRO A 207 -5.05 13.01 3.44
C PRO A 207 -6.38 13.49 4.04
N LEU A 208 -7.47 13.57 3.27
CA LEU A 208 -8.80 13.88 3.82
C LEU A 208 -9.27 12.78 4.79
N ILE A 209 -9.15 11.52 4.41
CA ILE A 209 -9.47 10.37 5.27
C ILE A 209 -8.55 10.32 6.51
N GLN A 210 -7.27 10.67 6.38
CA GLN A 210 -6.36 10.87 7.52
C GLN A 210 -6.86 11.95 8.48
N GLN A 211 -7.32 13.10 7.95
CA GLN A 211 -7.90 14.20 8.74
C GLN A 211 -9.22 13.80 9.42
N LEU A 212 -10.06 12.95 8.80
CA LEU A 212 -11.22 12.37 9.49
C LEU A 212 -10.80 11.52 10.71
N GLY A 213 -9.65 10.85 10.64
CA GLY A 213 -9.00 10.19 11.78
C GLY A 213 -8.58 11.15 12.90
N PHE A 214 -8.16 12.37 12.55
CA PHE A 214 -7.84 13.42 13.52
C PHE A 214 -9.10 14.04 14.14
N VAL A 215 -10.18 14.15 13.36
CA VAL A 215 -11.51 14.52 13.87
C VAL A 215 -12.04 13.46 14.85
N TYR A 216 -11.86 12.17 14.56
CA TYR A 216 -12.24 11.08 15.47
C TYR A 216 -11.54 11.19 16.84
N ASP A 217 -10.26 11.59 16.86
CA ASP A 217 -9.50 11.89 18.08
C ASP A 217 -10.10 13.05 18.89
N ASP A 218 -10.55 14.12 18.23
CA ASP A 218 -11.27 15.22 18.87
C ASP A 218 -12.67 14.84 19.36
N LEU A 219 -13.40 14.02 18.61
CA LEU A 219 -14.71 13.50 19.00
C LEU A 219 -14.60 12.55 20.21
N ARG A 220 -13.50 11.80 20.34
CA ARG A 220 -13.19 10.98 21.51
C ARG A 220 -12.93 11.80 22.79
N ARG A 221 -12.55 13.08 22.68
CA ARG A 221 -12.36 13.99 23.83
C ARG A 221 -13.62 14.77 24.23
N ARG A 222 -14.73 14.60 23.52
CA ARG A 222 -15.96 15.39 23.69
C ARG A 222 -17.15 14.48 24.00
N THR A 223 -18.12 15.01 24.75
CA THR A 223 -19.47 14.43 24.78
C THR A 223 -20.16 14.78 23.45
N VAL A 224 -20.59 13.76 22.73
CA VAL A 224 -21.25 13.89 21.41
C VAL A 224 -22.53 13.08 21.45
N ALA A 225 -23.66 13.69 21.12
CA ALA A 225 -24.94 12.99 21.11
C ALA A 225 -24.95 11.89 20.03
N PRO A 226 -25.35 10.64 20.34
CA PRO A 226 -25.45 9.56 19.36
C PRO A 226 -26.34 9.92 18.16
N THR A 227 -27.42 10.67 18.38
CA THR A 227 -28.30 11.20 17.34
C THR A 227 -27.57 12.10 16.33
N GLY A 228 -26.60 12.90 16.77
CA GLY A 228 -25.79 13.74 15.87
C GLY A 228 -24.83 12.91 15.01
N LEU A 229 -24.21 11.87 15.58
CA LEU A 229 -23.36 10.93 14.83
C LEU A 229 -24.17 10.11 13.83
N ALA A 230 -25.36 9.63 14.23
CA ALA A 230 -26.28 8.92 13.37
C ALA A 230 -26.81 9.80 12.23
N ALA A 231 -27.11 11.08 12.49
CA ALA A 231 -27.49 12.04 11.46
C ALA A 231 -26.35 12.28 10.44
N VAL A 232 -25.11 12.45 10.90
CA VAL A 232 -23.95 12.60 9.99
C VAL A 232 -23.71 11.33 9.16
N ALA A 233 -23.84 10.14 9.76
CA ALA A 233 -23.76 8.88 9.04
C ALA A 233 -24.88 8.75 7.98
N ALA A 234 -26.12 9.07 8.34
CA ALA A 234 -27.27 9.01 7.43
C ALA A 234 -27.14 10.02 6.28
N MET A 235 -26.68 11.25 6.54
CA MET A 235 -26.43 12.25 5.49
C MET A 235 -25.28 11.83 4.56
N ALA A 236 -24.18 11.30 5.09
CA ALA A 236 -23.05 10.84 4.29
C ALA A 236 -23.41 9.61 3.44
N LEU A 237 -24.16 8.66 4.01
CA LEU A 237 -24.66 7.48 3.29
C LEU A 237 -25.70 7.87 2.22
N GLY A 238 -26.64 8.75 2.56
CA GLY A 238 -27.65 9.25 1.61
C GLY A 238 -27.02 10.02 0.45
N ALA A 239 -26.00 10.84 0.71
CA ALA A 239 -25.22 11.50 -0.35
C ALA A 239 -24.46 10.49 -1.22
N LEU A 240 -23.88 9.43 -0.64
CA LEU A 240 -23.19 8.37 -1.40
C LEU A 240 -24.17 7.60 -2.29
N VAL A 241 -25.32 7.20 -1.76
CA VAL A 241 -26.40 6.55 -2.53
C VAL A 241 -26.88 7.45 -3.66
N LEU A 242 -27.17 8.73 -3.38
CA LEU A 242 -27.62 9.68 -4.40
C LEU A 242 -26.60 9.85 -5.54
N LEU A 243 -25.30 9.95 -5.21
CA LEU A 243 -24.24 10.13 -6.21
C LEU A 243 -23.96 8.85 -7.01
N VAL A 244 -24.17 7.67 -6.42
CA VAL A 244 -24.14 6.39 -7.15
C VAL A 244 -25.36 6.26 -8.07
N SER A 245 -26.57 6.50 -7.58
CA SER A 245 -27.81 6.45 -8.38
C SER A 245 -27.85 7.48 -9.50
N ALA A 246 -27.20 8.64 -9.32
CA ALA A 246 -27.03 9.66 -10.37
C ALA A 246 -25.88 9.37 -11.35
N GLY A 247 -25.22 8.21 -11.26
CA GLY A 247 -24.12 7.84 -12.15
C GLY A 247 -22.90 8.76 -12.04
N VAL A 248 -22.65 9.34 -10.86
CA VAL A 248 -21.43 10.12 -10.56
C VAL A 248 -20.31 9.20 -10.08
N TYR A 249 -20.63 8.19 -9.29
CA TYR A 249 -19.70 7.16 -8.81
C TYR A 249 -20.19 5.76 -9.18
N SER A 250 -19.26 4.80 -9.34
CA SER A 250 -19.63 3.41 -9.58
C SER A 250 -20.33 2.80 -8.35
N PRO A 251 -21.36 1.94 -8.51
CA PRO A 251 -21.96 1.20 -7.40
C PRO A 251 -20.99 0.17 -6.78
N ASN A 252 -19.93 -0.22 -7.50
CA ASN A 252 -18.87 -1.07 -6.97
C ASN A 252 -17.79 -0.20 -6.30
N MET A 253 -17.71 -0.25 -4.97
CA MET A 253 -16.75 0.54 -4.18
C MET A 253 -15.30 0.13 -4.42
N LEU A 254 -15.03 -1.05 -4.99
CA LEU A 254 -13.69 -1.46 -5.43
C LEU A 254 -13.21 -0.63 -6.63
N VAL A 255 -14.09 -0.29 -7.57
CA VAL A 255 -13.76 0.55 -8.74
C VAL A 255 -13.39 1.97 -8.29
N ASN A 256 -14.08 2.48 -7.26
CA ASN A 256 -13.80 3.77 -6.63
C ASN A 256 -12.48 3.81 -5.80
N LEU A 257 -11.63 2.77 -5.88
CA LEU A 257 -10.34 2.67 -5.16
C LEU A 257 -9.13 3.09 -6.01
N ASN A 258 -9.20 2.88 -7.33
CA ASN A 258 -8.06 3.02 -8.22
C ASN A 258 -8.49 3.58 -9.60
N PRO A 259 -8.41 4.90 -9.83
CA PRO A 259 -8.05 5.94 -8.86
C PRO A 259 -9.10 6.08 -7.73
N PRO A 260 -8.72 6.54 -6.53
CA PRO A 260 -9.67 6.76 -5.44
C PRO A 260 -10.59 7.94 -5.75
N THR A 261 -11.87 7.87 -5.37
CA THR A 261 -12.85 8.96 -5.59
C THR A 261 -13.44 9.48 -4.27
N GLY A 262 -14.20 10.59 -4.33
CA GLY A 262 -14.98 11.12 -3.22
C GLY A 262 -15.98 10.13 -2.61
N ALA A 263 -16.35 9.04 -3.32
CA ALA A 263 -17.16 7.96 -2.77
C ALA A 263 -16.53 7.34 -1.51
N LEU A 264 -15.20 7.15 -1.52
CA LEU A 264 -14.47 6.58 -0.38
C LEU A 264 -14.36 7.53 0.81
N VAL A 265 -14.44 8.85 0.57
CA VAL A 265 -14.49 9.85 1.65
C VAL A 265 -15.83 9.76 2.39
N LEU A 266 -16.94 9.67 1.63
CA LEU A 266 -18.28 9.49 2.20
C LEU A 266 -18.40 8.15 2.94
N LEU A 267 -17.93 7.06 2.33
CA LEU A 267 -17.93 5.74 2.95
C LEU A 267 -17.08 5.71 4.24
N GLY A 268 -15.89 6.32 4.23
CA GLY A 268 -15.04 6.44 5.41
C GLY A 268 -15.66 7.28 6.53
N LEU A 269 -16.40 8.34 6.20
CA LEU A 269 -17.15 9.13 7.17
C LEU A 269 -18.27 8.31 7.82
N VAL A 270 -19.02 7.53 7.03
CA VAL A 270 -20.02 6.58 7.55
C VAL A 270 -19.37 5.56 8.47
N GLN A 271 -18.30 4.90 8.03
CA GLN A 271 -17.56 3.89 8.80
C GLN A 271 -17.02 4.45 10.14
N LEU A 272 -16.55 5.70 10.18
CA LEU A 272 -16.08 6.36 11.40
C LEU A 272 -17.21 6.77 12.36
N CYS A 273 -18.33 7.28 11.83
CA CYS A 273 -19.49 7.61 12.64
C CYS A 273 -20.10 6.35 13.27
N LEU A 274 -20.22 5.26 12.49
CA LEU A 274 -20.61 3.94 13.00
C LEU A 274 -19.63 3.44 14.06
N LEU A 275 -18.31 3.50 13.80
CA LEU A 275 -17.29 3.13 14.79
C LEU A 275 -17.45 3.92 16.10
N ARG A 276 -17.64 5.25 16.04
CA ARG A 276 -17.82 6.03 17.28
C ARG A 276 -19.10 5.63 18.02
N LEU A 277 -20.18 5.27 17.32
CA LEU A 277 -21.44 4.82 17.95
C LEU A 277 -21.28 3.47 18.67
N VAL A 278 -20.49 2.53 18.13
CA VAL A 278 -20.31 1.19 18.71
C VAL A 278 -19.06 1.03 19.59
N HIS A 279 -18.19 2.05 19.66
CA HIS A 279 -16.90 2.00 20.37
C HIS A 279 -17.06 1.63 21.85
N ASP A 280 -17.94 2.31 22.58
CA ASP A 280 -18.17 2.06 24.01
C ASP A 280 -18.76 0.65 24.26
N SER A 281 -19.55 0.13 23.31
CA SER A 281 -20.08 -1.25 23.35
C SER A 281 -18.99 -2.30 23.11
N PHE A 282 -18.08 -2.06 22.16
CA PHE A 282 -16.94 -2.96 21.92
C PHE A 282 -15.94 -2.94 23.08
N ALA A 283 -15.70 -1.78 23.71
CA ALA A 283 -14.85 -1.70 24.90
C ALA A 283 -15.41 -2.60 26.01
N ALA A 284 -16.69 -2.42 26.35
CA ALA A 284 -17.37 -3.24 27.36
C ALA A 284 -17.49 -4.74 26.96
N ALA A 285 -17.42 -5.09 25.68
CA ALA A 285 -17.37 -6.48 25.24
C ALA A 285 -15.97 -7.10 25.42
N LEU A 286 -14.91 -6.35 25.08
CA LEU A 286 -13.52 -6.80 25.22
C LEU A 286 -13.12 -7.02 26.68
N ASP A 287 -13.55 -6.13 27.58
CA ASP A 287 -13.24 -6.22 29.02
C ASP A 287 -13.91 -7.42 29.73
N ARG A 288 -14.82 -8.13 29.05
CA ARG A 288 -15.44 -9.38 29.52
C ARG A 288 -14.78 -10.67 29.01
N GLY A 289 -13.79 -10.58 28.11
CA GLY A 289 -13.29 -11.73 27.33
C GLY A 289 -11.77 -11.84 27.23
N PRO A 290 -11.07 -12.41 28.23
CA PRO A 290 -9.60 -12.45 28.28
C PRO A 290 -8.94 -13.26 27.15
N GLY A 291 -9.70 -14.09 26.42
CA GLY A 291 -9.21 -14.78 25.22
C GLY A 291 -8.82 -13.82 24.08
N TRP A 292 -9.53 -12.70 23.93
CA TRP A 292 -9.34 -11.76 22.83
C TRP A 292 -8.01 -11.00 22.90
N GLU A 293 -7.50 -10.71 24.11
CA GLU A 293 -6.29 -9.91 24.29
C GLU A 293 -5.08 -10.53 23.60
N ARG A 294 -4.91 -11.86 23.71
CA ARG A 294 -3.81 -12.59 23.04
C ARG A 294 -3.93 -12.54 21.52
N VAL A 295 -5.14 -12.68 20.98
CA VAL A 295 -5.40 -12.62 19.52
C VAL A 295 -5.14 -11.22 18.98
N ILE A 296 -5.64 -10.18 19.65
CA ILE A 296 -5.47 -8.77 19.26
C ILE A 296 -4.01 -8.33 19.40
N ALA A 297 -3.29 -8.79 20.43
CA ALA A 297 -1.87 -8.53 20.63
C ALA A 297 -1.03 -9.19 19.52
N TRP A 298 -1.22 -10.49 19.26
CA TRP A 298 -0.56 -11.20 18.17
C TRP A 298 -0.87 -10.55 16.81
N GLY A 299 -2.13 -10.19 16.57
CA GLY A 299 -2.59 -9.55 15.34
C GLY A 299 -2.00 -8.15 15.12
N ASN A 300 -1.78 -7.36 16.17
CA ASN A 300 -1.14 -6.05 16.05
C ASN A 300 0.40 -6.10 15.98
N ALA A 301 1.02 -7.19 16.45
CA ALA A 301 2.44 -7.48 16.24
C ALA A 301 2.73 -8.00 14.83
N ASN A 302 1.98 -9.03 14.39
CA ASN A 302 2.27 -9.76 13.15
C ASN A 302 1.44 -9.32 11.94
N GLY A 303 0.34 -8.57 12.12
CA GLY A 303 -0.60 -8.25 11.03
C GLY A 303 0.01 -7.51 9.84
N MET A 304 1.08 -6.72 10.04
CA MET A 304 1.82 -6.12 8.92
C MET A 304 2.57 -7.19 8.11
N HIS A 305 3.17 -8.19 8.76
CA HIS A 305 3.81 -9.30 8.07
C HIS A 305 2.77 -10.21 7.38
N VAL A 306 1.62 -10.48 8.01
CA VAL A 306 0.52 -11.23 7.36
C VAL A 306 0.04 -10.49 6.10
N TYR A 307 -0.16 -9.17 6.21
CA TYR A 307 -0.55 -8.32 5.09
C TYR A 307 0.51 -8.24 3.97
N LEU A 308 1.80 -8.38 4.29
CA LEU A 308 2.85 -8.42 3.26
C LEU A 308 2.93 -9.79 2.57
N TRP A 309 2.81 -10.89 3.32
CA TRP A 309 3.08 -12.23 2.80
C TRP A 309 1.85 -12.97 2.24
N HIS A 310 0.61 -12.52 2.53
CA HIS A 310 -0.59 -13.25 2.09
C HIS A 310 -0.69 -13.41 0.56
N MET A 311 -0.37 -12.40 -0.27
CA MET A 311 -0.40 -12.57 -1.73
C MET A 311 0.65 -13.59 -2.20
N SER A 312 1.86 -13.59 -1.63
CA SER A 312 2.88 -14.59 -1.95
C SER A 312 2.42 -16.01 -1.58
N VAL A 313 1.71 -16.17 -0.46
CA VAL A 313 1.08 -17.44 -0.05
C VAL A 313 -0.05 -17.85 -1.00
N ILE A 314 -0.97 -16.93 -1.32
CA ILE A 314 -2.08 -17.15 -2.27
C ILE A 314 -1.54 -17.61 -3.63
N ILE A 315 -0.53 -16.91 -4.16
CA ILE A 315 0.01 -17.16 -5.51
C ILE A 315 0.84 -18.44 -5.54
N ALA A 316 1.59 -18.76 -4.48
CA ALA A 316 2.25 -20.06 -4.35
C ALA A 316 1.22 -21.21 -4.31
N LEU A 317 0.13 -21.07 -3.54
CA LEU A 317 -0.93 -22.08 -3.47
C LEU A 317 -1.70 -22.21 -4.79
N ILE A 318 -1.99 -21.11 -5.49
CA ILE A 318 -2.60 -21.12 -6.82
C ILE A 318 -1.69 -21.82 -7.84
N GLY A 319 -0.38 -21.53 -7.80
CA GLY A 319 0.60 -22.22 -8.65
C GLY A 319 0.66 -23.73 -8.39
N ILE A 320 0.65 -24.14 -7.12
CA ILE A 320 0.59 -25.56 -6.72
C ILE A 320 -0.73 -26.22 -7.17
N GLN A 321 -1.86 -25.53 -7.00
CA GLN A 321 -3.19 -26.02 -7.39
C GLN A 321 -3.30 -26.18 -8.91
N GLY A 322 -2.82 -25.20 -9.68
CA GLY A 322 -2.77 -25.26 -11.14
C GLY A 322 -1.84 -26.35 -11.66
N ALA A 323 -0.64 -26.51 -11.07
CA ALA A 323 0.28 -27.59 -11.42
C ALA A 323 -0.30 -28.98 -11.13
N ALA A 324 -0.98 -29.15 -9.99
CA ALA A 324 -1.67 -30.39 -9.64
C ALA A 324 -2.83 -30.70 -10.61
N ALA A 325 -3.63 -29.69 -10.97
CA ALA A 325 -4.72 -29.85 -11.93
C ALA A 325 -4.22 -30.18 -13.35
N GLY A 326 -3.15 -29.54 -13.82
CA GLY A 326 -2.51 -29.85 -15.10
C GLY A 326 -1.95 -31.28 -15.14
N ALA A 327 -1.30 -31.73 -14.06
CA ALA A 327 -0.82 -33.10 -13.95
C ALA A 327 -1.96 -34.15 -13.95
N LEU A 328 -3.12 -33.83 -13.36
CA LEU A 328 -4.31 -34.69 -13.36
C LEU A 328 -4.99 -34.74 -14.73
N ALA A 329 -5.16 -33.59 -15.39
CA ALA A 329 -5.71 -33.50 -16.74
C ALA A 329 -4.84 -34.24 -17.77
N GLY A 330 -3.51 -34.14 -17.63
CA GLY A 330 -2.53 -34.82 -18.48
C GLY A 330 -2.54 -36.35 -18.39
N THR A 331 -3.31 -36.97 -17.48
CA THR A 331 -3.43 -38.44 -17.39
C THR A 331 -4.21 -39.08 -18.56
N GLY A 332 -4.87 -38.29 -19.40
CA GLY A 332 -5.63 -38.78 -20.56
C GLY A 332 -6.88 -39.61 -20.22
N THR A 333 -7.25 -39.69 -18.94
CA THR A 333 -8.48 -40.38 -18.50
C THR A 333 -9.56 -39.34 -18.18
N GLY A 334 -10.83 -39.65 -18.47
CA GLY A 334 -11.95 -38.77 -18.07
C GLY A 334 -12.07 -38.56 -16.56
N VAL A 335 -11.53 -39.50 -15.76
CA VAL A 335 -11.39 -39.35 -14.30
C VAL A 335 -10.36 -38.28 -13.96
N GLY A 336 -9.24 -38.19 -14.70
CA GLY A 336 -8.24 -37.12 -14.55
C GLY A 336 -8.81 -35.73 -14.82
N THR A 337 -9.59 -35.58 -15.90
CA THR A 337 -10.29 -34.33 -16.22
C THR A 337 -11.29 -33.95 -15.12
N TRP A 338 -12.07 -34.91 -14.60
CA TRP A 338 -12.97 -34.67 -13.48
C TRP A 338 -12.21 -34.26 -12.21
N LEU A 339 -11.11 -34.95 -11.87
CA LEU A 339 -10.27 -34.61 -10.72
C LEU A 339 -9.64 -33.21 -10.85
N SER A 340 -9.23 -32.78 -12.06
CA SER A 340 -8.75 -31.40 -12.25
C SER A 340 -9.82 -30.35 -11.95
N GLY A 341 -11.09 -30.61 -12.26
CA GLY A 341 -12.22 -29.74 -11.89
C GLY A 341 -12.62 -29.79 -10.41
N VAL A 342 -12.22 -30.84 -9.68
CA VAL A 342 -12.33 -30.90 -8.21
C VAL A 342 -11.22 -30.07 -7.54
N VAL A 343 -10.00 -30.09 -8.10
CA VAL A 343 -8.83 -29.34 -7.60
C VAL A 343 -8.89 -27.87 -7.95
N VAL A 344 -9.35 -27.52 -9.16
CA VAL A 344 -9.62 -26.14 -9.60
C VAL A 344 -11.14 -26.01 -9.80
N PRO A 345 -11.90 -25.66 -8.74
CA PRO A 345 -13.34 -25.51 -8.84
C PRO A 345 -13.70 -24.31 -9.73
N THR A 346 -14.62 -24.50 -10.67
CA THR A 346 -15.15 -23.40 -11.50
C THR A 346 -15.77 -22.31 -10.62
N VAL A 347 -15.50 -21.05 -10.96
CA VAL A 347 -15.96 -19.87 -10.21
C VAL A 347 -17.50 -19.84 -10.11
N GLU A 348 -18.02 -19.27 -9.02
CA GLU A 348 -19.43 -19.26 -8.61
C GLU A 348 -20.09 -20.64 -8.35
N SER A 349 -19.46 -21.77 -8.70
CA SER A 349 -20.06 -23.10 -8.50
C SER A 349 -20.34 -23.44 -7.02
N PRO A 350 -21.30 -24.32 -6.72
CA PRO A 350 -21.54 -24.78 -5.34
C PRO A 350 -20.30 -25.43 -4.70
N TRP A 351 -19.44 -26.08 -5.50
CA TRP A 351 -18.19 -26.67 -5.03
C TRP A 351 -17.13 -25.60 -4.70
N TRP A 352 -17.05 -24.51 -5.48
CA TRP A 352 -16.24 -23.34 -5.16
C TRP A 352 -16.67 -22.72 -3.83
N TRP A 353 -17.97 -22.46 -3.63
CA TRP A 353 -18.47 -21.91 -2.37
C TRP A 353 -18.19 -22.81 -1.15
N LEU A 354 -18.34 -24.13 -1.30
CA LEU A 354 -18.04 -25.09 -0.23
C LEU A 354 -16.54 -25.16 0.12
N THR A 355 -15.66 -25.04 -0.88
CA THR A 355 -14.20 -25.06 -0.69
C THR A 355 -13.61 -23.72 -0.24
N ARG A 356 -14.31 -22.60 -0.44
CA ARG A 356 -13.81 -21.26 -0.07
C ARG A 356 -13.54 -21.05 1.41
N LEU A 357 -14.34 -21.62 2.34
CA LEU A 357 -14.05 -21.49 3.77
C LEU A 357 -12.75 -22.24 4.19
N PRO A 358 -12.55 -23.52 3.83
CA PRO A 358 -11.25 -24.19 3.96
C PRO A 358 -10.08 -23.43 3.31
N TRP A 359 -10.26 -22.88 2.11
CA TRP A 359 -9.25 -22.08 1.40
C TRP A 359 -8.83 -20.83 2.18
N VAL A 360 -9.80 -20.06 2.70
CA VAL A 360 -9.53 -18.87 3.52
C VAL A 360 -8.81 -19.22 4.83
N VAL A 361 -9.18 -20.34 5.48
CA VAL A 361 -8.48 -20.83 6.68
C VAL A 361 -7.05 -21.28 6.37
N LEU A 362 -6.83 -21.99 5.26
CA LEU A 362 -5.52 -22.44 4.81
C LEU A 362 -4.58 -21.27 4.50
N VAL A 363 -5.03 -20.31 3.68
CA VAL A 363 -4.27 -19.11 3.33
C VAL A 363 -3.99 -18.26 4.56
N GLY A 364 -4.99 -18.02 5.42
CA GLY A 364 -4.83 -17.25 6.65
C GLY A 364 -3.84 -17.90 7.63
N GLY A 365 -3.90 -19.23 7.78
CA GLY A 365 -2.98 -20.01 8.61
C GLY A 365 -1.55 -20.00 8.08
N LEU A 366 -1.35 -20.23 6.78
CA LEU A 366 -0.02 -20.20 6.16
C LEU A 366 0.57 -18.79 6.16
N ALA A 367 -0.23 -17.75 5.86
CA ALA A 367 0.21 -16.35 5.98
C ALA A 367 0.57 -15.97 7.42
N ALA A 368 -0.13 -16.51 8.43
CA ALA A 368 0.21 -16.35 9.85
C ALA A 368 1.53 -17.06 10.23
N VAL A 369 1.78 -18.27 9.71
CA VAL A 369 3.03 -19.02 9.94
C VAL A 369 4.22 -18.32 9.27
N VAL A 370 4.09 -17.94 8.00
CA VAL A 370 5.13 -17.18 7.27
C VAL A 370 5.38 -15.84 7.95
N ALA A 371 4.33 -15.12 8.37
CA ALA A 371 4.47 -13.87 9.12
C ALA A 371 5.24 -14.05 10.44
N ALA A 372 4.92 -15.09 11.22
CA ALA A 372 5.58 -15.37 12.49
C ALA A 372 7.03 -15.88 12.34
N GLY A 373 7.39 -16.44 11.18
CA GLY A 373 8.78 -16.71 10.79
C GLY A 373 9.52 -15.44 10.37
N MET A 374 8.94 -14.68 9.44
CA MET A 374 9.56 -13.48 8.86
C MET A 374 9.68 -12.32 9.85
N ALA A 375 8.82 -12.27 10.88
CA ALA A 375 8.95 -11.33 12.01
C ALA A 375 10.23 -11.56 12.85
N LYS A 376 10.94 -12.68 12.66
CA LYS A 376 12.24 -12.99 13.31
C LYS A 376 13.45 -12.64 12.43
N VAL A 377 13.25 -12.09 11.23
CA VAL A 377 14.35 -11.73 10.33
C VAL A 377 14.93 -10.39 10.78
N ASP A 378 16.12 -10.43 11.38
CA ASP A 378 16.82 -9.26 11.92
C ASP A 378 17.28 -8.29 10.82
N VAL A 379 16.47 -7.26 10.57
CA VAL A 379 16.87 -6.15 9.67
C VAL A 379 17.92 -5.27 10.39
N PRO A 380 19.08 -4.98 9.76
CA PRO A 380 20.26 -4.43 10.43
C PRO A 380 20.00 -3.31 11.44
N ALA A 381 20.65 -3.39 12.60
CA ALA A 381 20.48 -2.46 13.72
C ALA A 381 20.66 -0.99 13.28
N PRO A 382 19.90 -0.03 13.86
CA PRO A 382 19.95 1.37 13.43
C PRO A 382 21.36 1.96 13.38
N ALA A 383 22.20 1.64 14.38
CA ALA A 383 23.59 2.08 14.45
C ALA A 383 24.46 1.58 13.29
N ARG A 384 24.22 0.37 12.75
CA ARG A 384 24.96 -0.17 11.60
C ARG A 384 24.58 0.54 10.30
N LEU A 385 23.29 0.80 10.09
CA LEU A 385 22.78 1.56 8.95
C LEU A 385 23.29 3.01 8.98
N ASP A 386 23.26 3.63 10.15
CA ASP A 386 23.75 4.99 10.41
C ASP A 386 25.28 5.12 10.26
N SER A 387 26.07 4.10 10.65
CA SER A 387 27.50 4.06 10.35
C SER A 387 27.80 3.90 8.86
N LEU A 388 27.00 3.09 8.13
CA LEU A 388 27.15 2.92 6.69
C LEU A 388 26.77 4.19 5.92
N GLY A 389 25.71 4.89 6.35
CA GLY A 389 25.33 6.21 5.83
C GLY A 389 26.45 7.24 6.01
N ARG A 390 27.04 7.33 7.21
CA ARG A 390 28.23 8.18 7.45
C ARG A 390 29.41 7.83 6.56
N GLY A 391 29.67 6.54 6.32
CA GLY A 391 30.71 6.10 5.40
C GLY A 391 30.48 6.66 4.00
N LEU A 392 29.29 6.46 3.43
CA LEU A 392 28.91 6.98 2.13
C LEU A 392 28.98 8.51 2.06
N GLU A 393 28.48 9.22 3.08
CA GLU A 393 28.59 10.69 3.16
C GLU A 393 30.05 11.19 3.18
N SER A 394 30.95 10.45 3.82
CA SER A 394 32.38 10.79 3.87
C SER A 394 33.12 10.52 2.55
N VAL A 395 32.72 9.47 1.81
CA VAL A 395 33.29 9.11 0.50
C VAL A 395 32.77 10.03 -0.61
N LEU A 396 31.48 10.38 -0.56
CA LEU A 396 30.83 11.22 -1.57
C LEU A 396 30.97 12.74 -1.28
N GLY A 397 31.44 13.13 -0.10
CA GLY A 397 31.50 14.53 0.35
C GLY A 397 30.14 15.19 0.63
N LEU A 398 29.03 14.45 0.51
CA LEU A 398 27.66 14.97 0.53
C LEU A 398 27.11 15.15 1.95
N ARG A 399 27.18 16.37 2.49
CA ARG A 399 26.47 16.75 3.73
C ARG A 399 25.01 17.13 3.47
N LEU A 400 24.12 16.14 3.40
CA LEU A 400 22.68 16.37 3.28
C LEU A 400 22.09 17.01 4.54
N SER A 401 21.35 18.12 4.37
CA SER A 401 20.55 18.72 5.44
C SER A 401 19.44 17.76 5.89
N GLU A 402 18.98 17.88 7.13
CA GLU A 402 17.99 16.96 7.71
C GLU A 402 16.68 16.89 6.90
N ARG A 403 16.20 18.02 6.37
CA ARG A 403 15.00 18.08 5.53
C ARG A 403 15.20 17.34 4.20
N VAL A 404 16.37 17.50 3.57
CA VAL A 404 16.70 16.80 2.32
C VAL A 404 16.86 15.30 2.60
N ARG A 405 17.59 14.92 3.66
CA ARG A 405 17.73 13.52 4.11
C ARG A 405 16.37 12.86 4.38
N ALA A 406 15.44 13.59 5.01
CA ALA A 406 14.08 13.12 5.29
C ALA A 406 13.27 12.90 4.00
N ALA A 407 13.31 13.88 3.08
CA ALA A 407 12.66 13.79 1.79
C ALA A 407 13.25 12.65 0.93
N SER A 408 14.58 12.51 0.87
CA SER A 408 15.25 11.42 0.17
C SER A 408 14.96 10.05 0.79
N ALA A 409 14.91 9.92 2.12
CA ALA A 409 14.56 8.66 2.77
C ALA A 409 13.15 8.18 2.40
N VAL A 410 12.17 9.10 2.35
CA VAL A 410 10.79 8.82 1.92
C VAL A 410 10.71 8.60 0.41
N GLY A 411 11.44 9.39 -0.38
CA GLY A 411 11.51 9.27 -1.84
C GLY A 411 12.06 7.91 -2.27
N CYS A 412 13.21 7.49 -1.74
CA CYS A 412 13.78 6.17 -2.03
C CYS A 412 12.85 5.03 -1.56
N ALA A 413 12.19 5.18 -0.42
CA ALA A 413 11.20 4.21 0.06
C ALA A 413 9.99 4.09 -0.88
N MET A 414 9.41 5.22 -1.30
CA MET A 414 8.27 5.26 -2.22
C MET A 414 8.64 4.81 -3.63
N ALA A 415 9.84 5.13 -4.12
CA ALA A 415 10.35 4.66 -5.41
C ALA A 415 10.64 3.15 -5.41
N GLY A 416 11.24 2.62 -4.34
CA GLY A 416 11.46 1.17 -4.19
C GLY A 416 10.15 0.38 -4.14
N ILE A 417 9.13 0.90 -3.43
CA ILE A 417 7.77 0.33 -3.48
C ILE A 417 7.17 0.48 -4.90
N GLY A 418 7.33 1.65 -5.53
CA GLY A 418 6.79 1.96 -6.85
C GLY A 418 7.31 1.03 -7.96
N ILE A 419 8.60 0.69 -7.95
CA ILE A 419 9.17 -0.29 -8.89
C ILE A 419 8.56 -1.68 -8.65
N ALA A 420 8.54 -2.14 -7.40
CA ALA A 420 7.95 -3.43 -7.04
C ALA A 420 6.43 -3.53 -7.32
N LEU A 421 5.73 -2.39 -7.44
CA LEU A 421 4.32 -2.27 -7.78
C LEU A 421 4.07 -2.21 -9.29
N LEU A 422 4.81 -1.36 -10.01
CA LEU A 422 4.52 -0.97 -11.39
C LEU A 422 5.28 -1.81 -12.42
N VAL A 423 6.50 -2.23 -12.08
CA VAL A 423 7.36 -3.08 -12.92
C VAL A 423 7.35 -4.53 -12.38
N GLY A 424 7.18 -4.68 -11.06
CA GLY A 424 7.12 -5.95 -10.38
C GLY A 424 8.44 -6.40 -9.76
N LEU A 425 8.54 -7.69 -9.48
CA LEU A 425 9.66 -8.36 -8.81
C LEU A 425 10.48 -9.26 -9.76
N ALA A 426 9.89 -9.69 -10.88
CA ALA A 426 10.54 -10.52 -11.90
C ALA A 426 10.69 -9.74 -13.23
N PRO A 427 11.82 -9.88 -13.96
CA PRO A 427 13.05 -10.59 -13.59
C PRO A 427 13.78 -9.97 -12.39
N PHE A 428 14.64 -10.76 -11.74
CA PHE A 428 15.23 -10.48 -10.42
C PHE A 428 16.01 -9.15 -10.31
N VAL A 429 16.45 -8.57 -11.43
CA VAL A 429 17.04 -7.22 -11.47
C VAL A 429 16.11 -6.14 -10.89
N TRP A 430 14.79 -6.25 -11.11
CA TRP A 430 13.81 -5.32 -10.54
C TRP A 430 13.66 -5.49 -9.02
N THR A 431 13.70 -6.72 -8.51
CA THR A 431 13.81 -6.98 -7.07
C THR A 431 15.07 -6.37 -6.47
N LEU A 432 16.24 -6.50 -7.13
CA LEU A 432 17.49 -5.92 -6.63
C LEU A 432 17.45 -4.38 -6.63
N LEU A 433 16.91 -3.75 -7.68
CA LEU A 433 16.75 -2.30 -7.77
C LEU A 433 15.76 -1.77 -6.71
N ALA A 434 14.60 -2.41 -6.58
CA ALA A 434 13.59 -2.07 -5.58
C ALA A 434 14.16 -2.22 -4.15
N ALA A 435 14.78 -3.37 -3.84
CA ALA A 435 15.40 -3.61 -2.54
C ALA A 435 16.56 -2.64 -2.24
N GLY A 436 17.35 -2.28 -3.24
CA GLY A 436 18.42 -1.28 -3.13
C GLY A 436 17.89 0.10 -2.74
N LEU A 437 16.81 0.57 -3.37
CA LEU A 437 16.15 1.83 -3.02
C LEU A 437 15.51 1.79 -1.63
N LEU A 438 14.86 0.68 -1.25
CA LEU A 438 14.31 0.49 0.10
C LEU A 438 15.42 0.52 1.16
N PHE A 439 16.56 -0.15 0.90
CA PHE A 439 17.72 -0.15 1.78
C PHE A 439 18.37 1.24 1.88
N ALA A 440 18.52 1.97 0.77
CA ALA A 440 18.97 3.36 0.78
C ALA A 440 18.04 4.25 1.62
N GLY A 441 16.72 4.06 1.52
CA GLY A 441 15.73 4.72 2.37
C GLY A 441 15.92 4.42 3.86
N LEU A 442 16.23 3.17 4.24
CA LEU A 442 16.54 2.76 5.61
C LEU A 442 17.84 3.38 6.14
N VAL A 443 18.89 3.46 5.31
CA VAL A 443 20.18 4.09 5.64
C VAL A 443 20.00 5.60 5.87
N LEU A 444 19.33 6.30 4.95
CA LEU A 444 19.03 7.73 5.07
C LEU A 444 18.16 8.02 6.31
N ALA A 445 17.15 7.19 6.58
CA ALA A 445 16.29 7.32 7.75
C ALA A 445 17.01 7.08 9.08
N ALA A 446 18.01 6.18 9.12
CA ALA A 446 18.79 5.94 10.34
C ALA A 446 19.57 7.19 10.78
N GLY A 447 20.17 7.91 9.82
CA GLY A 447 20.95 9.14 10.05
C GLY A 447 20.13 10.42 10.34
N LEU A 448 18.79 10.36 10.36
CA LEU A 448 17.93 11.47 10.79
C LEU A 448 18.06 11.72 12.30
N ARG A 449 18.99 12.60 12.69
CA ARG A 449 19.44 12.71 14.08
C ARG A 449 18.34 13.20 15.04
N ARG A 450 18.53 12.90 16.34
CA ARG A 450 18.12 13.87 17.36
C ARG A 450 19.12 15.02 17.29
N PRO A 451 18.70 16.30 17.34
CA PRO A 451 19.59 17.32 17.85
C PRO A 451 20.14 16.83 19.20
N ALA A 452 21.46 16.84 19.36
CA ALA A 452 22.02 16.85 20.70
C ALA A 452 21.70 18.23 21.26
N ALA A 453 20.50 18.38 21.83
CA ALA A 453 20.28 19.44 22.79
C ALA A 453 21.32 19.24 23.89
N ASP A 454 21.96 20.31 24.33
CA ASP A 454 22.94 20.22 25.40
C ASP A 454 22.28 19.59 26.62
N VAL A 455 22.65 18.34 26.90
CA VAL A 455 22.75 17.88 28.29
C VAL A 455 23.95 18.63 28.83
N ALA A 456 23.71 19.92 29.13
CA ALA A 456 24.60 20.74 29.91
C ALA A 456 24.87 19.93 31.17
N SER A 457 26.12 19.49 31.32
CA SER A 457 26.53 18.74 32.49
C SER A 457 26.26 19.66 33.69
N GLU A 458 25.28 19.31 34.53
CA GLU A 458 25.10 20.02 35.79
C GLU A 458 26.46 19.98 36.51
N PRO A 459 27.06 21.14 36.82
CA PRO A 459 28.40 21.16 37.39
C PRO A 459 28.33 20.48 38.76
N ASP A 460 29.12 19.43 38.92
CA ASP A 460 29.11 18.51 40.08
C ASP A 460 29.08 19.29 41.40
N LEU A 461 27.88 19.32 42.01
CA LEU A 461 27.56 20.25 43.08
C LEU A 461 27.94 19.60 44.42
N ALA A 462 29.24 19.65 44.69
CA ALA A 462 29.90 18.94 45.79
C ALA A 462 29.16 19.10 47.15
N PRO A 463 29.03 18.01 47.93
CA PRO A 463 28.23 18.01 49.15
C PRO A 463 28.82 18.91 50.25
N GLY A 464 28.02 19.86 50.72
CA GLY A 464 28.30 20.64 51.93
C GLY A 464 28.03 19.83 53.22
N PRO A 465 28.75 20.10 54.32
CA PRO A 465 28.74 19.22 55.50
C PRO A 465 27.57 19.45 56.47
N ASP A 466 27.13 18.33 57.06
CA ASP A 466 26.46 18.08 58.34
C ASP A 466 25.80 19.25 59.13
N LEU A 467 24.50 19.09 59.40
CA LEU A 467 23.86 19.59 60.62
C LEU A 467 22.90 18.52 61.20
N VAL A 468 23.13 18.16 62.46
CA VAL A 468 22.34 17.18 63.23
C VAL A 468 21.62 17.84 64.39
N PRO A 469 20.32 17.56 64.57
CA PRO A 469 19.71 17.42 65.89
C PRO A 469 19.14 15.99 66.04
N ALA A 470 19.63 15.19 66.99
CA ALA A 470 19.32 15.21 68.43
C ALA A 470 18.09 14.33 68.78
N ALA A 471 18.21 13.53 69.84
CA ALA A 471 17.30 12.43 70.14
C ALA A 471 16.41 12.69 71.37
N GLU A 472 15.24 12.06 71.41
CA GLU A 472 14.38 12.01 72.60
C GLU A 472 13.72 10.62 72.76
N ASN A 473 13.13 10.35 73.94
CA ASN A 473 13.06 8.99 74.51
C ASN A 473 11.66 8.34 74.55
N SER A 474 11.56 7.08 74.09
CA SER A 474 10.85 5.93 74.73
C SER A 474 9.34 6.01 75.11
N PRO A 475 8.64 4.89 75.44
CA PRO A 475 8.85 3.48 75.11
C PRO A 475 7.61 2.84 74.40
N ARG A 476 7.66 1.52 74.11
CA ARG A 476 6.52 0.73 73.60
C ARG A 476 5.54 0.29 74.70
N PRO A 477 4.26 0.05 74.35
CA PRO A 477 3.48 -1.09 74.86
C PRO A 477 3.25 -2.20 73.81
N ARG A 478 2.76 -3.37 74.24
CA ARG A 478 2.39 -4.53 73.40
C ARG A 478 0.89 -4.84 73.55
N THR A 479 0.22 -5.16 72.44
CA THR A 479 -0.94 -6.10 72.26
C THR A 479 -1.43 -5.93 70.81
N SER A 480 -1.31 -6.87 69.86
CA SER A 480 -1.79 -8.27 69.75
C SER A 480 -3.17 -8.39 69.08
N VAL A 481 -3.36 -9.49 68.33
CA VAL A 481 -4.58 -9.97 67.61
C VAL A 481 -4.69 -9.54 66.14
N PHE A 482 -5.02 -10.55 65.32
CA PHE A 482 -5.44 -10.60 63.91
C PHE A 482 -6.34 -9.41 63.48
N ASP A 483 -6.25 -8.89 62.25
CA ASP A 483 -6.67 -9.59 61.02
C ASP A 483 -6.01 -9.09 59.70
N GLU A 484 -6.41 -9.68 58.57
CA GLU A 484 -5.94 -9.48 57.18
C GLU A 484 -5.72 -8.02 56.71
N PRO A 485 -4.58 -7.71 56.03
CA PRO A 485 -4.40 -6.48 55.26
C PRO A 485 -4.82 -6.66 53.78
N GLY A 486 -5.96 -6.08 53.41
CA GLY A 486 -6.33 -5.95 51.99
C GLY A 486 -5.54 -4.84 51.29
N GLU A 487 -4.55 -5.18 50.46
CA GLU A 487 -3.74 -4.18 49.76
C GLU A 487 -4.48 -3.50 48.59
N ARG A 488 -4.51 -2.16 48.64
CA ARG A 488 -4.89 -1.30 47.51
C ARG A 488 -3.65 -0.63 46.93
N LEU A 489 -3.44 -0.85 45.62
CA LEU A 489 -2.71 0.03 44.69
C LEU A 489 -1.55 0.84 45.31
N GLY A 490 -0.39 0.19 45.47
CA GLY A 490 0.89 0.89 45.46
C GLY A 490 1.28 1.34 44.05
N ASP A 491 2.15 2.34 43.97
CA ASP A 491 2.65 2.88 42.69
C ASP A 491 3.53 1.85 41.95
N GLY A 492 3.53 1.88 40.61
CA GLY A 492 3.96 0.71 39.83
C GLY A 492 4.37 0.99 38.39
N ALA A 493 5.54 1.60 38.21
CA ALA A 493 6.23 1.68 36.91
C ALA A 493 7.36 0.66 36.82
N PRO A 494 7.29 -0.34 35.91
CA PRO A 494 8.46 -1.04 35.39
C PRO A 494 9.02 -0.22 34.20
N ALA A 495 10.27 0.23 34.22
CA ALA A 495 11.51 -0.55 34.18
C ALA A 495 11.79 -1.13 32.79
N LEU A 496 12.93 -0.71 32.22
CA LEU A 496 13.59 -1.39 31.12
C LEU A 496 14.24 -2.65 31.68
N GLU A 497 14.03 -3.80 31.05
CA GLU A 497 14.78 -5.02 31.36
C GLU A 497 15.34 -5.60 30.07
N GLU A 498 16.66 -5.54 29.93
CA GLU A 498 17.40 -6.26 28.90
C GLU A 498 17.57 -7.72 29.37
N ALA A 499 17.04 -8.67 28.61
CA ALA A 499 17.25 -10.09 28.86
C ALA A 499 18.23 -10.66 27.84
N GLU A 500 19.52 -10.67 28.18
CA GLU A 500 20.48 -11.53 27.49
C GLU A 500 20.05 -12.99 27.63
N LEU A 501 20.08 -13.77 26.54
CA LEU A 501 20.04 -15.22 26.62
C LEU A 501 21.22 -15.83 25.87
N LEU A 502 22.32 -16.04 26.60
CA LEU A 502 23.48 -16.78 26.14
C LEU A 502 23.09 -18.23 25.81
N MET A 503 23.22 -18.63 24.54
CA MET A 503 23.45 -20.02 24.17
C MET A 503 24.77 -20.16 23.40
N ARG A 504 25.81 -20.58 24.13
CA ARG A 504 26.80 -21.50 23.54
C ARG A 504 26.07 -22.83 23.26
N GLY A 505 26.30 -23.54 22.16
CA GLY A 505 27.20 -23.25 21.05
C GLY A 505 27.97 -24.49 20.63
N THR A 506 27.55 -25.13 19.53
CA THR A 506 28.26 -26.25 18.92
C THR A 506 28.60 -25.91 17.48
N LEU A 507 29.88 -25.70 17.20
CA LEU A 507 30.40 -25.50 15.86
C LEU A 507 30.43 -26.84 15.11
N LEU A 508 30.00 -26.85 13.86
CA LEU A 508 30.53 -27.81 12.88
C LEU A 508 31.08 -27.01 11.69
N ARG A 509 32.40 -27.06 11.51
CA ARG A 509 33.13 -26.27 10.52
C ARG A 509 34.00 -27.20 9.68
N ILE A 510 33.42 -27.73 8.62
CA ILE A 510 34.08 -28.55 7.58
C ILE A 510 33.42 -28.12 6.26
N GLY A 511 34.15 -27.78 5.19
CA GLY A 511 35.59 -27.57 5.04
C GLY A 511 35.87 -27.32 3.56
N MET A 512 36.60 -26.27 3.20
CA MET A 512 36.94 -26.04 1.79
C MET A 512 37.97 -27.08 1.33
N ALA A 513 37.75 -27.64 0.14
CA ALA A 513 38.81 -28.20 -0.68
C ALA A 513 39.09 -27.20 -1.81
N ASP A 514 40.36 -26.83 -1.98
CA ASP A 514 40.86 -25.93 -3.01
C ASP A 514 42.00 -26.65 -3.74
N ASP A 515 41.95 -26.68 -5.07
CA ASP A 515 43.12 -26.96 -5.89
C ASP A 515 42.94 -26.48 -7.35
N ARG A 516 43.52 -25.30 -7.67
CA ARG A 516 44.31 -24.94 -8.89
C ARG A 516 43.74 -25.20 -10.31
N ALA A 517 44.12 -24.50 -11.39
CA ALA A 517 44.74 -23.19 -11.69
C ALA A 517 44.62 -23.03 -13.26
N VAL A 518 44.91 -21.93 -13.97
CA VAL A 518 46.19 -21.22 -14.16
C VAL A 518 45.97 -19.92 -14.99
N VAL A 519 46.59 -18.83 -14.55
CA VAL A 519 47.15 -17.65 -15.27
C VAL A 519 46.50 -17.12 -16.58
N GLY A 520 46.21 -15.81 -16.57
CA GLY A 520 46.22 -14.93 -17.74
C GLY A 520 46.39 -13.47 -17.31
N ALA A 521 47.61 -12.91 -17.40
CA ALA A 521 47.95 -11.60 -16.83
C ALA A 521 48.29 -10.56 -17.90
N GLY A 522 48.00 -9.27 -17.64
CA GLY A 522 48.30 -8.17 -18.55
C GLY A 522 47.96 -6.80 -17.95
N LEU A 523 48.92 -6.21 -17.23
CA LEU A 523 48.86 -4.82 -16.74
C LEU A 523 50.07 -4.06 -17.31
N PRO A 524 49.94 -2.77 -17.67
CA PRO A 524 51.07 -1.85 -17.70
C PRO A 524 51.02 -0.90 -16.49
N VAL A 525 52.20 -0.56 -15.98
CA VAL A 525 52.44 0.43 -14.91
C VAL A 525 53.04 1.69 -15.55
N ALA A 526 52.79 2.86 -14.93
CA ALA A 526 53.53 4.08 -15.21
C ALA A 526 53.85 4.83 -13.90
N GLU A 527 55.08 4.64 -13.42
CA GLU A 527 55.82 5.58 -12.55
C GLU A 527 56.32 6.77 -13.40
N ASP A 528 56.89 7.87 -12.89
CA ASP A 528 56.74 8.69 -11.66
C ASP A 528 57.68 9.91 -11.88
N ASP A 529 57.35 11.11 -11.39
CA ASP A 529 58.36 12.08 -10.86
C ASP A 529 57.77 13.43 -10.37
N LEU A 530 57.90 13.63 -9.05
CA LEU A 530 58.58 14.77 -8.39
C LEU A 530 58.20 16.27 -8.60
N ARG A 531 58.03 16.92 -7.42
CA ARG A 531 58.19 18.36 -7.05
C ARG A 531 57.05 19.33 -7.43
N GLY A 532 56.65 20.28 -6.57
CA GLY A 532 57.02 20.46 -5.16
C GLY A 532 56.58 21.80 -4.51
N HIS A 533 56.28 21.74 -3.20
CA HIS A 533 56.26 22.84 -2.21
C HIS A 533 55.26 24.04 -2.30
N ARG A 534 54.41 24.09 -1.26
CA ARG A 534 54.17 25.22 -0.31
C ARG A 534 53.25 26.41 -0.66
N ASN A 535 52.22 26.51 0.20
CA ASN A 535 51.80 27.67 1.00
C ASN A 535 51.09 28.88 0.35
N GLY A 536 50.03 29.33 1.04
CA GLY A 536 49.39 30.64 0.83
C GLY A 536 48.28 30.63 -0.23
N GLY A 537 47.03 31.02 0.03
CA GLY A 537 46.39 31.38 1.30
C GLY A 537 45.83 32.81 1.31
N GLY A 538 44.50 32.92 1.39
CA GLY A 538 43.78 34.17 1.65
C GLY A 538 43.05 34.78 0.46
N GLN A 539 41.75 35.07 0.69
CA GLN A 539 40.98 36.22 0.17
C GLN A 539 40.79 36.30 -1.37
N CYS A 540 39.57 36.14 -1.89
CA CYS A 540 38.44 37.10 -1.87
C CYS A 540 38.72 38.34 -2.74
N GLY A 541 38.11 38.39 -3.94
CA GLY A 541 38.41 39.42 -4.95
C GLY A 541 37.55 39.39 -6.22
N MET A 542 36.22 39.31 -6.09
CA MET A 542 35.27 39.71 -7.15
C MET A 542 35.10 41.24 -7.15
N PRO A 543 34.59 41.91 -8.21
CA PRO A 543 34.24 41.44 -9.58
C PRO A 543 34.66 42.42 -10.72
N ARG A 544 34.11 42.18 -11.92
CA ARG A 544 33.91 43.09 -13.10
C ARG A 544 35.10 43.33 -14.05
N ALA A 545 34.90 43.76 -15.31
CA ALA A 545 33.86 43.57 -16.36
C ALA A 545 34.15 44.61 -17.49
N VAL A 546 33.52 44.47 -18.68
CA VAL A 546 33.46 45.50 -19.77
C VAL A 546 34.83 45.73 -20.46
N ASP A 547 35.05 45.77 -21.78
CA ASP A 547 34.26 45.56 -23.03
C ASP A 547 35.17 44.71 -23.99
N GLY A 548 34.84 44.28 -25.22
CA GLY A 548 33.73 44.57 -26.14
C GLY A 548 34.29 45.05 -27.51
N VAL A 549 33.67 44.62 -28.63
CA VAL A 549 34.07 44.89 -30.04
C VAL A 549 35.36 44.16 -30.50
N GLY A 550 35.44 43.54 -31.67
CA GLY A 550 34.39 43.26 -32.67
C GLY A 550 34.93 42.64 -33.98
N GLU A 551 34.00 42.12 -34.78
CA GLU A 551 34.01 41.99 -36.26
C GLU A 551 35.25 41.38 -36.97
N ASP A 552 35.10 40.15 -37.48
CA ASP A 552 35.10 39.89 -38.94
C ASP A 552 34.73 38.42 -39.25
N GLU A 553 33.85 38.21 -40.25
CA GLU A 553 33.44 36.89 -40.76
C GLU A 553 33.81 36.81 -42.26
N PRO A 554 34.19 35.64 -42.78
CA PRO A 554 33.29 35.00 -43.73
C PRO A 554 33.25 33.46 -43.64
N CYS A 555 32.07 32.89 -43.89
CA CYS A 555 31.82 31.45 -43.87
C CYS A 555 32.14 30.74 -45.21
N VAL A 556 32.61 29.49 -45.13
CA VAL A 556 32.33 28.40 -46.11
C VAL A 556 32.18 27.07 -45.35
N LEU A 557 31.23 26.24 -45.79
CA LEU A 557 30.94 24.87 -45.39
C LEU A 557 32.18 23.94 -45.30
N LEU A 558 32.16 22.97 -44.37
CA LEU A 558 31.66 21.62 -44.67
C LEU A 558 31.44 20.77 -43.39
N ASP A 559 30.48 19.85 -43.52
CA ASP A 559 30.18 18.61 -42.79
C ASP A 559 30.24 18.58 -41.25
N ALA A 560 29.08 18.22 -40.67
CA ALA A 560 28.92 17.85 -39.26
C ALA A 560 28.30 16.45 -39.17
N GLU A 561 28.91 15.57 -38.37
CA GLU A 561 28.29 14.34 -37.88
C GLU A 561 28.07 14.49 -36.36
N GLU A 562 26.81 14.66 -35.94
CA GLU A 562 26.40 14.54 -34.53
C GLU A 562 25.37 13.41 -34.39
N ASP A 563 25.69 12.39 -33.59
CA ASP A 563 24.77 11.31 -33.23
C ASP A 563 23.70 11.80 -32.24
N GLY A 564 22.68 12.47 -32.77
CA GLY A 564 21.47 12.85 -32.03
C GLY A 564 20.56 11.65 -31.77
N VAL A 565 20.68 10.99 -30.62
CA VAL A 565 19.80 9.89 -30.21
C VAL A 565 18.36 10.39 -30.05
N ASP A 566 17.46 9.91 -30.92
CA ASP A 566 16.07 10.38 -30.97
C ASP A 566 15.20 9.77 -29.86
N VAL A 567 14.48 10.63 -29.14
CA VAL A 567 13.58 10.32 -28.02
C VAL A 567 12.11 10.30 -28.47
N ARG A 568 11.85 10.51 -29.77
CA ARG A 568 10.50 10.83 -30.30
C ARG A 568 9.65 9.62 -30.64
N ASP A 569 10.25 8.47 -30.94
CA ASP A 569 9.53 7.24 -31.31
C ASP A 569 8.87 6.52 -30.13
N GLU A 570 9.48 6.52 -28.93
CA GLU A 570 8.86 5.90 -27.75
C GLU A 570 7.51 6.56 -27.38
N CYS A 571 7.40 7.88 -27.53
CA CYS A 571 6.14 8.59 -27.32
C CYS A 571 5.06 8.24 -28.36
N LEU A 572 5.45 7.91 -29.60
CA LEU A 572 4.50 7.49 -30.64
C LEU A 572 4.00 6.06 -30.39
N ALA A 573 4.87 5.15 -29.96
CA ALA A 573 4.48 3.78 -29.59
C ALA A 573 3.45 3.76 -28.44
N VAL A 574 3.67 4.57 -27.40
CA VAL A 574 2.76 4.68 -26.25
C VAL A 574 1.40 5.28 -26.63
N LEU A 575 1.37 6.23 -27.58
CA LEU A 575 0.11 6.82 -28.06
C LEU A 575 -0.65 5.93 -29.04
N ALA A 576 0.05 5.13 -29.86
CA ALA A 576 -0.57 4.17 -30.78
C ALA A 576 -1.35 3.09 -30.02
N HIS A 577 -0.80 2.58 -28.91
CA HIS A 577 -1.44 1.52 -28.12
C HIS A 577 -2.66 2.00 -27.30
N ALA A 578 -2.91 3.31 -27.24
CA ALA A 578 -4.12 3.90 -26.65
C ALA A 578 -5.24 4.16 -27.69
N GLY A 579 -5.04 3.81 -28.97
CA GLY A 579 -5.97 4.10 -30.06
C GLY A 579 -7.07 3.06 -30.30
N ASP A 580 -6.90 1.82 -29.82
CA ASP A 580 -7.60 0.64 -30.34
C ASP A 580 -8.78 0.13 -29.48
N GLU A 581 -9.31 0.96 -28.58
CA GLU A 581 -10.57 0.68 -27.87
C GLU A 581 -11.78 1.26 -28.61
N ARG A 582 -12.28 0.54 -29.64
CA ARG A 582 -13.62 0.80 -30.21
C ARG A 582 -14.46 -0.44 -30.46
N ALA A 583 -15.32 -0.69 -29.47
CA ALA A 583 -16.72 -1.08 -29.61
C ALA A 583 -17.10 -2.35 -30.41
N ALA A 584 -17.56 -3.35 -29.65
CA ALA A 584 -18.83 -4.04 -29.88
C ALA A 584 -19.10 -4.67 -31.27
N GLY A 585 -18.67 -5.93 -31.40
CA GLY A 585 -19.52 -7.03 -31.86
C GLY A 585 -20.31 -6.89 -33.16
N THR A 586 -19.73 -7.37 -34.25
CA THR A 586 -20.48 -7.88 -35.41
C THR A 586 -19.80 -9.14 -35.92
N GLN A 587 -20.56 -10.20 -36.24
CA GLN A 587 -20.02 -11.34 -36.98
C GLN A 587 -19.83 -10.98 -38.46
N VAL A 588 -18.75 -11.47 -39.07
CA VAL A 588 -18.63 -11.65 -40.52
C VAL A 588 -18.03 -13.04 -40.74
N GLU A 589 -18.55 -13.77 -41.72
CA GLU A 589 -18.12 -15.12 -42.05
C GLU A 589 -16.72 -15.16 -42.67
N GLY A 590 -15.97 -16.24 -42.43
CA GLY A 590 -14.73 -16.50 -43.13
C GLY A 590 -15.00 -17.05 -44.53
N VAL A 591 -14.42 -16.40 -45.55
CA VAL A 591 -14.31 -16.91 -46.93
C VAL A 591 -12.82 -16.95 -47.29
N ASP A 592 -12.45 -17.93 -48.11
CA ASP A 592 -11.10 -18.47 -48.18
C ASP A 592 -10.18 -17.79 -49.22
N ALA A 593 -8.87 -17.95 -48.98
CA ALA A 593 -7.76 -17.95 -49.93
C ALA A 593 -7.42 -16.74 -50.84
N GLN A 594 -6.09 -16.57 -51.02
CA GLN A 594 -5.39 -15.94 -52.16
C GLN A 594 -5.69 -14.46 -52.48
N ASP A 595 -4.80 -13.57 -52.03
CA ASP A 595 -3.66 -13.19 -52.89
C ASP A 595 -2.49 -12.56 -52.12
N GLU A 596 -1.25 -12.82 -52.57
CA GLU A 596 -0.07 -12.04 -52.15
C GLU A 596 0.23 -10.91 -53.15
N ARG A 597 1.00 -9.91 -52.70
CA ARG A 597 1.69 -8.88 -53.52
C ARG A 597 0.79 -7.79 -54.11
N LEU A 598 0.89 -6.60 -53.52
CA LEU A 598 1.46 -5.42 -54.19
C LEU A 598 1.87 -4.38 -53.12
N GLY A 599 2.83 -3.52 -53.45
CA GLY A 599 3.49 -2.64 -52.47
C GLY A 599 2.76 -1.31 -52.21
N ASN A 600 3.04 -0.70 -51.06
CA ASN A 600 2.52 0.63 -50.69
C ASN A 600 2.96 1.73 -51.67
N PRO A 601 2.03 2.54 -52.21
CA PRO A 601 2.33 3.89 -52.68
C PRO A 601 2.36 4.90 -51.49
N PRO A 602 3.00 6.07 -51.64
CA PRO A 602 3.19 7.04 -50.55
C PRO A 602 1.96 7.92 -50.28
N LEU A 603 2.00 8.64 -49.15
CA LEU A 603 0.98 9.60 -48.72
C LEU A 603 1.22 11.02 -49.27
N ASP A 604 0.51 11.38 -50.34
CA ASP A 604 0.15 12.78 -50.61
C ASP A 604 -1.25 12.90 -51.24
N GLN A 605 -1.81 14.11 -51.20
CA GLN A 605 -3.11 14.49 -51.79
C GLN A 605 -4.37 13.70 -51.35
N LEU A 606 -5.05 14.21 -50.31
CA LEU A 606 -6.39 14.81 -50.48
C LEU A 606 -6.86 15.52 -49.20
N GLY A 607 -7.37 16.75 -49.35
CA GLY A 607 -7.83 17.56 -48.22
C GLY A 607 -9.24 18.09 -48.39
N ARG A 608 -9.81 18.57 -47.27
CA ARG A 608 -11.12 19.22 -47.11
C ARG A 608 -12.36 18.30 -47.17
N ILE A 609 -13.03 18.17 -46.03
CA ILE A 609 -14.49 18.35 -45.88
C ILE A 609 -14.75 18.88 -44.47
N ARG A 610 -15.78 19.72 -44.29
CA ARG A 610 -16.20 20.24 -42.97
C ARG A 610 -17.34 19.40 -42.38
N PRO A 611 -17.47 19.31 -41.04
CA PRO A 611 -18.61 18.64 -40.41
C PRO A 611 -19.92 19.38 -40.67
N ARG A 612 -21.04 18.64 -40.68
CA ARG A 612 -22.41 19.17 -40.63
C ARG A 612 -23.10 18.66 -39.37
N LEU A 613 -23.67 19.56 -38.57
CA LEU A 613 -24.75 19.23 -37.65
C LEU A 613 -26.05 18.98 -38.44
N PRO A 614 -26.94 18.14 -37.90
CA PRO A 614 -28.37 18.42 -37.86
C PRO A 614 -28.76 19.05 -36.51
N ASP A 615 -29.82 19.85 -36.50
CA ASP A 615 -30.30 20.62 -35.33
C ASP A 615 -31.74 20.19 -34.98
N ARG A 616 -32.08 20.21 -33.68
CA ARG A 616 -33.43 20.05 -33.08
C ARG A 616 -34.18 18.72 -33.23
N PHE A 617 -34.60 18.18 -32.08
CA PHE A 617 -35.99 18.38 -31.62
C PHE A 617 -36.00 18.49 -30.08
N ALA A 618 -37.08 19.04 -29.49
CA ALA A 618 -37.12 19.34 -28.06
C ALA A 618 -38.51 19.18 -27.42
N GLY A 619 -38.52 18.77 -26.15
CA GLY A 619 -39.69 18.57 -25.29
C GLY A 619 -39.92 17.09 -24.92
N ARG A 620 -40.56 16.75 -23.80
CA ARG A 620 -40.90 17.53 -22.58
C ARG A 620 -41.41 16.52 -21.52
N ALA A 621 -40.88 16.62 -20.29
CA ALA A 621 -41.49 16.25 -18.99
C ALA A 621 -42.27 14.91 -18.81
N ASP A 622 -41.71 14.10 -17.91
CA ASP A 622 -42.36 13.50 -16.72
C ASP A 622 -43.34 12.29 -16.81
N ASP A 623 -43.47 11.64 -15.64
CA ASP A 623 -44.44 10.63 -15.16
C ASP A 623 -44.43 9.15 -15.64
N ALA A 624 -43.56 8.37 -14.97
CA ALA A 624 -43.92 7.35 -13.96
C ALA A 624 -44.23 5.85 -14.29
N PHE A 625 -44.01 5.05 -13.22
CA PHE A 625 -44.43 3.66 -12.90
C PHE A 625 -43.66 2.42 -13.40
N ASP A 626 -43.57 1.45 -12.47
CA ASP A 626 -43.18 0.05 -12.67
C ASP A 626 -44.23 -0.72 -13.49
N GLU A 627 -43.79 -1.66 -14.34
CA GLU A 627 -44.13 -3.08 -14.17
C GLU A 627 -43.22 -4.01 -15.01
N GLN A 628 -43.23 -5.31 -14.71
CA GLN A 628 -42.38 -6.32 -15.35
C GLN A 628 -43.18 -7.22 -16.30
N VAL A 629 -42.80 -7.33 -17.58
CA VAL A 629 -43.19 -8.45 -18.45
C VAL A 629 -42.04 -8.81 -19.42
N PRO A 630 -41.59 -10.07 -19.51
CA PRO A 630 -40.60 -10.50 -20.51
C PRO A 630 -41.24 -10.82 -21.86
N VAL A 631 -40.48 -10.66 -22.95
CA VAL A 631 -40.90 -11.05 -24.31
C VAL A 631 -39.93 -12.09 -24.86
N GLY A 632 -40.41 -13.33 -25.01
CA GLY A 632 -39.84 -14.30 -25.93
C GLY A 632 -40.48 -14.16 -27.31
N VAL A 633 -39.77 -14.55 -28.37
CA VAL A 633 -40.29 -14.56 -29.74
C VAL A 633 -40.12 -15.96 -30.33
N ASP A 634 -41.25 -16.57 -30.68
CA ASP A 634 -41.34 -17.86 -31.34
C ASP A 634 -41.79 -17.62 -32.80
N VAL A 635 -41.18 -18.26 -33.79
CA VAL A 635 -41.58 -18.16 -35.20
C VAL A 635 -41.40 -19.51 -35.90
N ALA A 636 -42.51 -20.13 -36.30
CA ALA A 636 -42.51 -21.39 -37.03
C ALA A 636 -43.61 -21.46 -38.12
N ALA A 637 -43.22 -21.77 -39.36
CA ALA A 637 -44.06 -22.24 -40.46
C ALA A 637 -43.14 -22.89 -41.53
N GLY A 638 -43.14 -24.23 -41.71
CA GLY A 638 -43.86 -24.94 -42.78
C GLY A 638 -42.86 -25.54 -43.81
N PHE A 639 -43.18 -26.36 -44.82
CA PHE A 639 -44.31 -27.24 -45.17
C PHE A 639 -43.88 -28.06 -46.44
N ALA A 640 -44.36 -29.26 -46.80
CA ALA A 640 -45.33 -30.20 -46.22
C ALA A 640 -45.13 -31.64 -46.77
N GLY A 641 -45.53 -32.67 -46.00
CA GLY A 641 -45.86 -34.02 -46.50
C GLY A 641 -44.74 -35.10 -46.49
N GLY A 642 -45.05 -36.41 -46.38
CA GLY A 642 -46.35 -37.02 -46.02
C GLY A 642 -46.55 -38.50 -46.43
N VAL A 643 -47.47 -39.17 -45.71
CA VAL A 643 -48.18 -40.44 -46.05
C VAL A 643 -47.44 -41.79 -45.87
N GLY A 644 -48.14 -42.79 -45.30
CA GLY A 644 -47.78 -44.24 -45.26
C GLY A 644 -47.10 -44.70 -43.96
N ALA A 645 -47.71 -45.31 -42.92
CA ALA A 645 -48.94 -46.10 -42.69
C ALA A 645 -48.71 -47.64 -42.61
N GLU A 646 -49.32 -48.26 -41.58
CA GLU A 646 -49.40 -49.71 -41.27
C GLU A 646 -48.08 -50.45 -40.89
N GLY A 647 -48.07 -51.47 -40.03
CA GLY A 647 -49.14 -51.96 -39.14
C GLY A 647 -48.83 -53.33 -38.49
N HIS A 648 -48.95 -53.42 -37.15
CA HIS A 648 -48.82 -54.65 -36.32
C HIS A 648 -47.46 -55.41 -36.38
N GLY A 649 -47.10 -56.28 -35.42
CA GLY A 649 -47.65 -56.54 -34.09
C GLY A 649 -47.19 -57.89 -33.52
N VAL A 650 -47.02 -57.97 -32.19
CA VAL A 650 -46.80 -59.20 -31.37
C VAL A 650 -45.62 -60.11 -31.76
N SER A 651 -44.54 -60.03 -30.99
CA SER A 651 -44.24 -61.06 -29.96
C SER A 651 -43.29 -60.52 -28.89
#